data_AF-A0A7I4CNC8-F1
#
_entry.id   AF-A0A7I4CNC8-F1
#
_cell.length_a   1.000
_cell.length_b   1.000
_cell.length_c   1.000
_cell.angle_alpha   90.00
_cell.angle_beta   90.00
_cell.angle_gamma   90.00
#
_symmetry.space_group_name_H-M   'P 1'
#
loop_
_entity.id
_entity.type
_entity.pdbx_description
1 polymer ?
#
loop_
_entity_poly.entity_id
_entity_poly.type
_entity_poly.pdbx_seq_one_letter_code
_entity_poly.pdbx_strand_id
1 'polypeptide(L)'
;MAGGYGRSLPTYSSSLPGSNRKGSKRRSAGKSPPMFSWSWFVRPRTYLTLASVVFTFLFLFQGGFIVTSISKATRKNPGQNLSSILESQLRKKVFEGKRNGSSAHVGEAVVDITMKALYDRIAFDDRDGGAWKQGWDVRYDGPEWDEEKLKVFVVPHSHNDPGWIRTVEEYYQERTRHILDTVVASLLKDPRRKFIWEEMSYLERWWRDATPQSKEDLKRLVKSGQLEIVGGGWVMNDEANSHYFAIIEQMTAGNLWLLDNVGVAPKNSWAIDPFGHSPTMAYLLRRMGFHNMLIQRTHYEVKKELAWNKNLEFNWRQSWDFDNSTDIFCHMMPFYSYDIPHTCGPEPGVCCQFDYWRSPGRAGYCPWNKQPQTITDENVKERAELLLDQYRKKSVLYRSNTLLVPLGDDFRYIEMAEADLAYENYQKIFDYVNSHPNLKAELKFGTLEDYFSTLRQEATKKTTTKEFSNSPLSVPGFPSLAGDFFTYADIHQDYWSGYYVTRPFYKAVDRVLEQTLRAADTLFMLARAFHGNEIATLSGDVLERQRRNLALFQHHDGVTGTAKDHVVVDYANKMHDGIVELESLMAASVGEILGQKVRSTPHLFESVELRKSYDMLPVSKVVEIKNFKVQRVVFYNPLEETLQQVAMVMVDNPAVCVFDSLGKPVQSQLSPDWGAGITASFTSKNHRLHFPVTVSPLGLATYLITADTDNCDTASLSSVSVFNEPRDFMCPDPYLCTYHPGGHERVSISSSQQSLVFSTQTGLLMSHKSSNGNELPVEEEIAMYTSQGSGAYLFRPQGEAAPLVQSGGLVLVSKGPLVEEVHSVPKFNTLAPLVRSARLYAGKTIQAASAEFEYYVDFARNEFNDRELITRFKTDLNNKRIFYTDLNGFQTMRRETYSKIPLQGNYYPMPSLAFLQCPGGRRFSIHSRQALGVASLHKVTG
;
A
#
# COMPACT_ATOMS: atom_id res chain seq x y z
N MET A 1 4.58 3.12 21.42
CA MET A 1 3.69 2.92 22.57
C MET A 1 2.30 3.26 22.07
N ALA A 2 1.62 2.29 21.47
CA ALA A 2 0.21 2.35 21.10
C ALA A 2 -0.51 1.44 22.10
N GLY A 3 -1.61 1.90 22.68
CA GLY A 3 -2.36 1.18 23.72
C GLY A 3 -1.65 1.13 25.08
N GLY A 4 -2.27 1.69 26.12
CA GLY A 4 -1.70 1.78 27.45
C GLY A 4 -1.41 0.40 28.08
N TYR A 5 -0.12 0.04 28.16
CA TYR A 5 0.44 -0.81 29.21
C TYR A 5 1.78 -0.24 29.66
N GLY A 6 1.71 0.88 30.38
CA GLY A 6 2.82 1.40 31.16
C GLY A 6 2.75 0.88 32.59
N ARG A 7 3.73 0.04 32.95
CA ARG A 7 4.13 -0.38 34.32
C ARG A 7 3.24 -1.40 35.05
N SER A 8 3.65 -2.67 34.99
CA SER A 8 4.05 -3.47 36.18
C SER A 8 4.23 -4.95 35.81
N LEU A 9 5.46 -5.46 35.77
CA LEU A 9 5.72 -6.90 35.95
C LEU A 9 6.98 -7.07 36.81
N PRO A 10 6.93 -7.87 37.89
CA PRO A 10 8.08 -8.15 38.72
C PRO A 10 9.01 -9.18 38.07
N THR A 11 10.30 -8.97 38.30
CA THR A 11 11.44 -9.80 37.90
C THR A 11 11.29 -11.27 38.32
N TYR A 12 11.51 -12.19 37.39
CA TYR A 12 11.90 -13.56 37.71
C TYR A 12 13.15 -13.95 36.91
N SER A 13 14.22 -14.24 37.65
CA SER A 13 15.50 -14.74 37.21
C SER A 13 15.40 -16.20 36.73
N SER A 14 15.95 -16.51 35.55
CA SER A 14 16.21 -17.89 35.12
C SER A 14 17.70 -18.18 35.19
N SER A 15 18.07 -19.01 36.18
CA SER A 15 19.39 -19.64 36.29
C SER A 15 19.48 -20.86 35.37
N LEU A 16 20.46 -20.85 34.46
CA LEU A 16 20.93 -22.03 33.73
C LEU A 16 21.66 -23.02 34.68
N PRO A 17 21.62 -24.31 34.35
CA PRO A 17 22.87 -25.00 33.95
C PRO A 17 22.60 -25.96 32.76
N GLY A 18 23.54 -26.37 31.91
CA GLY A 18 24.99 -26.46 32.06
C GLY A 18 25.48 -27.88 31.75
N SER A 19 25.55 -28.24 30.46
CA SER A 19 26.49 -29.17 29.80
C SER A 19 26.56 -30.70 30.11
N ASN A 20 26.78 -31.45 29.02
CA ASN A 20 27.73 -32.57 28.82
C ASN A 20 27.38 -34.02 29.29
N ARG A 21 27.21 -34.97 28.34
CA ARG A 21 28.24 -35.99 27.92
C ARG A 21 27.71 -37.09 26.96
N LYS A 22 28.68 -37.67 26.23
CA LYS A 22 28.64 -38.64 25.12
C LYS A 22 28.46 -40.13 25.52
N GLY A 23 28.14 -40.97 24.51
CA GLY A 23 28.42 -42.42 24.40
C GLY A 23 27.15 -43.31 24.50
N SER A 24 26.90 -44.40 23.78
CA SER A 24 27.71 -45.39 23.05
C SER A 24 26.77 -46.35 22.25
N LYS A 25 27.31 -47.03 21.22
CA LYS A 25 26.68 -48.04 20.33
C LYS A 25 26.54 -49.45 20.97
N ARG A 26 25.52 -50.25 20.55
CA ARG A 26 25.52 -51.73 20.24
C ARG A 26 24.07 -52.21 19.94
N ARG A 27 23.71 -52.60 18.69
CA ARG A 27 23.68 -53.93 18.01
C ARG A 27 22.74 -55.05 18.55
N SER A 28 21.66 -55.30 17.77
CA SER A 28 21.12 -56.57 17.19
C SER A 28 20.47 -57.62 18.12
N ALA A 29 19.44 -58.41 17.80
CA ALA A 29 18.71 -58.86 16.60
C ALA A 29 17.28 -59.35 17.05
N GLY A 30 16.26 -59.68 16.25
CA GLY A 30 16.05 -59.80 14.81
C GLY A 30 14.66 -60.41 14.50
N LYS A 31 14.47 -60.74 13.20
CA LYS A 31 13.44 -61.55 12.51
C LYS A 31 12.24 -60.83 11.86
N SER A 32 11.92 -61.34 10.67
CA SER A 32 11.28 -60.81 9.46
C SER A 32 10.11 -61.74 9.00
N PRO A 33 9.62 -61.71 7.72
CA PRO A 33 8.69 -60.82 6.97
C PRO A 33 7.43 -61.65 6.49
N PRO A 34 6.74 -61.49 5.31
CA PRO A 34 6.71 -60.47 4.23
C PRO A 34 5.29 -60.07 3.66
N MET A 35 5.33 -59.23 2.60
CA MET A 35 4.33 -58.70 1.64
C MET A 35 3.21 -59.64 1.12
N PHE A 36 2.09 -59.07 0.62
CA PHE A 36 1.53 -59.33 -0.74
C PHE A 36 0.44 -58.31 -1.17
N SER A 37 0.24 -58.22 -2.50
CA SER A 37 -0.54 -57.26 -3.32
C SER A 37 -2.07 -57.41 -3.24
N TRP A 38 -2.86 -56.76 -4.12
CA TRP A 38 -3.88 -57.40 -4.97
C TRP A 38 -4.60 -56.38 -5.89
N SER A 39 -5.01 -56.87 -7.07
CA SER A 39 -5.72 -56.16 -8.13
C SER A 39 -6.91 -56.99 -8.65
N TRP A 40 -8.06 -56.32 -8.84
CA TRP A 40 -9.13 -56.53 -9.85
C TRP A 40 -9.90 -57.85 -10.00
N PHE A 41 -11.25 -57.75 -10.09
CA PHE A 41 -12.11 -58.48 -11.05
C PHE A 41 -13.45 -57.73 -11.32
N VAL A 42 -14.17 -58.15 -12.35
CA VAL A 42 -15.05 -57.40 -13.27
C VAL A 42 -16.46 -58.02 -13.40
N ARG A 43 -17.55 -57.20 -13.30
CA ARG A 43 -18.91 -57.19 -13.97
C ARG A 43 -19.85 -58.45 -13.88
N PRO A 44 -21.14 -58.48 -14.39
CA PRO A 44 -21.98 -57.53 -15.18
C PRO A 44 -23.54 -57.40 -14.91
N ARG A 45 -24.22 -56.49 -15.67
CA ARG A 45 -25.61 -56.48 -16.26
C ARG A 45 -26.87 -56.09 -15.42
N THR A 46 -27.57 -54.96 -15.67
CA THR A 46 -28.69 -54.54 -16.63
C THR A 46 -30.15 -54.82 -16.21
N TYR A 47 -31.04 -53.80 -16.26
CA TYR A 47 -32.47 -53.69 -16.73
C TYR A 47 -33.21 -52.51 -16.02
N LEU A 48 -33.67 -51.45 -16.74
CA LEU A 48 -35.08 -51.05 -17.05
C LEU A 48 -36.10 -51.25 -15.88
N THR A 49 -37.02 -50.36 -15.44
CA THR A 49 -37.84 -49.31 -16.09
C THR A 49 -38.80 -48.59 -15.09
N LEU A 50 -39.29 -47.40 -15.49
CA LEU A 50 -40.59 -46.72 -15.22
C LEU A 50 -40.87 -45.84 -13.97
N ALA A 51 -40.87 -44.51 -14.22
CA ALA A 51 -42.01 -43.57 -14.27
C ALA A 51 -42.81 -43.12 -13.01
N SER A 52 -42.82 -41.79 -12.77
CA SER A 52 -43.99 -40.85 -12.77
C SER A 52 -43.49 -39.42 -12.39
N VAL A 53 -43.48 -38.41 -13.27
CA VAL A 53 -44.55 -37.43 -13.63
C VAL A 53 -44.98 -36.62 -12.38
N VAL A 54 -44.80 -35.29 -12.25
CA VAL A 54 -45.49 -34.18 -12.95
C VAL A 54 -44.67 -32.85 -12.88
N PHE A 55 -44.95 -31.94 -13.84
CA PHE A 55 -44.82 -30.47 -13.81
C PHE A 55 -43.55 -29.81 -14.39
N THR A 56 -43.50 -29.69 -15.73
CA THR A 56 -43.23 -28.39 -16.36
C THR A 56 -43.86 -28.33 -17.75
N PHE A 57 -44.87 -27.48 -17.92
CA PHE A 57 -45.33 -26.95 -19.21
C PHE A 57 -45.67 -25.49 -18.94
N LEU A 58 -45.00 -24.56 -19.64
CA LEU A 58 -45.65 -23.52 -20.43
C LEU A 58 -44.63 -22.51 -21.02
N PHE A 59 -44.80 -22.32 -22.33
CA PHE A 59 -44.47 -21.16 -23.17
C PHE A 59 -43.08 -21.01 -23.81
N LEU A 60 -42.97 -21.57 -25.03
CA LEU A 60 -42.33 -20.95 -26.19
C LEU A 60 -43.25 -21.05 -27.42
N PHE A 61 -43.22 -20.00 -28.25
CA PHE A 61 -43.74 -19.81 -29.62
C PHE A 61 -45.12 -19.15 -29.88
N GLN A 62 -45.05 -17.84 -30.17
CA GLN A 62 -45.45 -17.23 -31.45
C GLN A 62 -44.20 -16.48 -31.96
N GLY A 63 -43.70 -16.48 -33.20
CA GLY A 63 -44.22 -16.88 -34.50
C GLY A 63 -44.01 -15.71 -35.50
N GLY A 64 -43.17 -15.87 -36.53
CA GLY A 64 -43.23 -15.01 -37.74
C GLY A 64 -41.91 -14.67 -38.45
N PHE A 65 -41.46 -15.55 -39.35
CA PHE A 65 -40.42 -15.34 -40.36
C PHE A 65 -41.00 -14.73 -41.65
N ILE A 66 -40.22 -13.91 -42.37
CA ILE A 66 -40.21 -13.88 -43.85
C ILE A 66 -38.75 -13.81 -44.34
N VAL A 67 -38.35 -14.81 -45.12
CA VAL A 67 -37.11 -14.86 -45.90
C VAL A 67 -37.50 -14.83 -47.37
N THR A 68 -36.85 -13.99 -48.16
CA THR A 68 -36.66 -14.24 -49.60
C THR A 68 -35.19 -14.14 -49.96
N SER A 69 -34.74 -15.16 -50.70
CA SER A 69 -33.41 -15.39 -51.22
C SER A 69 -33.26 -14.73 -52.59
N ILE A 70 -32.15 -14.04 -52.85
CA ILE A 70 -31.58 -13.89 -54.20
C ILE A 70 -30.06 -14.08 -54.15
N SER A 71 -29.60 -14.87 -55.10
CA SER A 71 -28.25 -15.41 -55.24
C SER A 71 -27.35 -14.59 -56.17
N LYS A 72 -26.04 -14.84 -56.06
CA LYS A 72 -24.95 -14.73 -57.05
C LYS A 72 -24.30 -13.35 -57.36
N ALA A 73 -23.04 -13.28 -56.91
CA ALA A 73 -21.84 -12.87 -57.64
C ALA A 73 -21.63 -11.39 -58.01
N THR A 74 -20.63 -10.76 -57.39
CA THR A 74 -19.36 -10.40 -58.08
C THR A 74 -18.32 -9.86 -57.10
N ARG A 75 -17.06 -10.28 -57.29
CA ARG A 75 -15.87 -9.77 -56.60
C ARG A 75 -15.63 -8.29 -56.93
N LYS A 76 -15.29 -7.47 -55.93
CA LYS A 76 -14.37 -6.32 -56.03
C LYS A 76 -13.95 -5.82 -54.63
N ASN A 77 -12.64 -5.90 -54.36
CA ASN A 77 -11.76 -5.24 -53.36
C ASN A 77 -12.29 -4.86 -51.95
N PRO A 78 -11.61 -5.29 -50.86
CA PRO A 78 -11.78 -4.72 -49.53
C PRO A 78 -10.78 -3.56 -49.34
N GLY A 79 -11.31 -2.36 -49.13
CA GLY A 79 -10.48 -1.21 -48.80
C GLY A 79 -11.36 -0.06 -48.39
N GLN A 80 -11.78 -0.03 -47.13
CA GLN A 80 -11.92 1.19 -46.32
C GLN A 80 -12.39 0.86 -44.89
N ASN A 81 -11.74 1.54 -43.95
CA ASN A 81 -11.76 1.40 -42.50
C ASN A 81 -13.14 1.68 -41.86
N LEU A 82 -13.76 0.63 -41.30
CA LEU A 82 -14.86 0.78 -40.33
C LEU A 82 -14.38 1.35 -38.97
N SER A 83 -13.07 1.42 -38.73
CA SER A 83 -12.46 2.05 -37.54
C SER A 83 -12.45 3.58 -37.59
N SER A 84 -12.46 4.19 -38.79
CA SER A 84 -12.35 5.64 -38.95
C SER A 84 -13.65 6.41 -38.66
N ILE A 85 -14.80 5.74 -38.75
CA ILE A 85 -16.11 6.37 -38.53
C ILE A 85 -16.45 6.41 -37.03
N LEU A 86 -16.03 5.41 -36.24
CA LEU A 86 -16.20 5.44 -34.78
C LEU A 86 -15.24 6.41 -34.08
N GLU A 87 -14.00 6.56 -34.54
CA GLU A 87 -13.06 7.53 -33.96
C GLU A 87 -13.46 8.99 -34.22
N SER A 88 -14.09 9.28 -35.36
CA SER A 88 -14.48 10.66 -35.71
C SER A 88 -15.66 11.19 -34.89
N GLN A 89 -16.57 10.31 -34.43
CA GLN A 89 -17.73 10.70 -33.63
C GLN A 89 -17.41 10.81 -32.13
N LEU A 90 -16.43 10.06 -31.63
CA LEU A 90 -15.95 10.19 -30.24
C LEU A 90 -15.02 11.40 -30.04
N ARG A 91 -14.21 11.78 -31.04
CA ARG A 91 -13.37 12.99 -30.96
C ARG A 91 -14.14 14.30 -31.10
N LYS A 92 -15.30 14.32 -31.76
CA LYS A 92 -16.05 15.57 -32.00
C LYS A 92 -16.85 16.07 -30.79
N LYS A 93 -17.20 15.22 -29.82
CA LYS A 93 -17.90 15.66 -28.60
C LYS A 93 -16.98 16.11 -27.45
N VAL A 94 -15.68 15.88 -27.57
CA VAL A 94 -14.67 16.27 -26.55
C VAL A 94 -13.99 17.61 -26.88
N PHE A 95 -14.20 18.17 -28.08
CA PHE A 95 -13.45 19.35 -28.55
C PHE A 95 -14.29 20.51 -29.13
N GLU A 96 -15.54 20.68 -28.69
CA GLU A 96 -16.32 21.91 -28.95
C GLU A 96 -16.66 22.65 -27.65
N GLY A 97 -15.62 22.96 -26.87
CA GLY A 97 -15.63 24.03 -25.86
C GLY A 97 -14.89 25.25 -26.42
N LYS A 98 -15.59 26.38 -26.53
CA LYS A 98 -15.16 27.64 -27.16
C LYS A 98 -13.67 27.98 -26.98
N ARG A 99 -12.93 28.01 -28.11
CA ARG A 99 -11.69 28.79 -28.25
C ARG A 99 -12.03 30.28 -28.14
N ASN A 100 -11.83 30.85 -26.96
CA ASN A 100 -11.44 32.26 -26.82
C ASN A 100 -10.09 32.29 -26.13
N GLY A 101 -9.14 32.98 -26.75
CA GLY A 101 -7.75 33.06 -26.31
C GLY A 101 -7.63 33.80 -24.98
N SER A 102 -7.38 33.04 -23.92
CA SER A 102 -6.67 33.44 -22.71
C SER A 102 -6.12 32.16 -22.10
N SER A 103 -4.85 32.17 -21.69
CA SER A 103 -4.17 31.17 -20.84
C SER A 103 -5.05 30.00 -20.38
N ALA A 104 -4.75 28.78 -20.83
CA ALA A 104 -5.35 27.56 -20.30
C ALA A 104 -4.91 27.37 -18.84
N HIS A 105 -5.58 28.06 -17.92
CA HIS A 105 -5.59 27.69 -16.52
C HIS A 105 -6.26 26.31 -16.46
N VAL A 106 -5.48 25.27 -16.17
CA VAL A 106 -6.03 24.02 -15.64
C VAL A 106 -6.78 24.43 -14.37
N GLY A 107 -8.11 24.37 -14.38
CA GLY A 107 -8.93 24.86 -13.28
C GLY A 107 -8.64 24.06 -12.00
N GLU A 108 -8.24 24.74 -10.93
CA GLU A 108 -8.23 24.15 -9.59
C GLU A 108 -9.68 23.93 -9.12
N ALA A 109 -9.91 22.89 -8.33
CA ALA A 109 -11.21 22.64 -7.72
C ALA A 109 -11.60 23.83 -6.84
N VAL A 110 -12.79 24.38 -7.05
CA VAL A 110 -13.38 25.36 -6.13
C VAL A 110 -14.02 24.59 -4.98
N VAL A 111 -13.47 24.73 -3.77
CA VAL A 111 -13.97 24.08 -2.56
C VAL A 111 -14.12 25.07 -1.41
N ASP A 112 -14.97 24.74 -0.44
CA ASP A 112 -15.21 25.56 0.75
C ASP A 112 -14.00 25.56 1.69
N ILE A 113 -13.30 24.43 1.77
CA ILE A 113 -12.18 24.21 2.69
C ILE A 113 -11.01 23.57 1.93
N THR A 114 -9.82 24.14 2.05
CA THR A 114 -8.59 23.45 1.66
C THR A 114 -7.76 23.13 2.89
N MET A 115 -7.11 21.96 2.91
CA MET A 115 -6.21 21.59 3.99
C MET A 115 -5.05 22.57 4.13
N LYS A 116 -4.61 23.20 3.03
CA LYS A 116 -3.64 24.30 3.09
C LYS A 116 -4.17 25.48 3.90
N ALA A 117 -5.37 25.96 3.60
CA ALA A 117 -5.95 27.10 4.34
C ALA A 117 -6.17 26.79 5.82
N LEU A 118 -6.52 25.54 6.15
CA LEU A 118 -6.58 25.07 7.54
C LEU A 118 -5.20 25.12 8.21
N TYR A 119 -4.17 24.54 7.56
CA TYR A 119 -2.81 24.56 8.08
C TYR A 119 -2.25 25.98 8.23
N ASP A 120 -2.59 26.92 7.34
CA ASP A 120 -2.21 28.33 7.46
C ASP A 120 -2.81 28.96 8.72
N ARG A 121 -4.09 28.66 9.01
CA ARG A 121 -4.86 29.22 10.12
C ARG A 121 -4.51 28.64 11.49
N ILE A 122 -4.36 27.32 11.59
CA ILE A 122 -4.19 26.60 12.87
C ILE A 122 -2.85 26.98 13.51
N ALA A 123 -2.83 27.28 14.81
CA ALA A 123 -1.61 27.67 15.52
C ALA A 123 -0.71 26.48 15.90
N PHE A 124 -1.32 25.31 16.19
CA PHE A 124 -0.67 24.09 16.66
C PHE A 124 -0.09 24.17 18.10
N ASP A 125 -0.83 24.83 19.00
CA ASP A 125 -0.37 25.19 20.37
C ASP A 125 -0.50 24.09 21.46
N ASP A 126 -1.12 22.92 21.17
CA ASP A 126 -1.38 21.81 22.12
C ASP A 126 -1.89 22.24 23.51
N ARG A 127 -3.05 22.93 23.54
CA ARG A 127 -3.64 23.44 24.80
C ARG A 127 -4.57 22.40 25.45
N ASP A 128 -4.43 22.19 26.76
CA ASP A 128 -5.32 21.29 27.54
C ASP A 128 -6.77 21.81 27.55
N GLY A 129 -7.67 21.06 26.90
CA GLY A 129 -9.10 21.34 26.79
C GLY A 129 -9.95 20.86 27.96
N GLY A 130 -9.35 20.29 29.02
CA GLY A 130 -10.07 19.74 30.17
C GLY A 130 -10.28 18.24 30.06
N ALA A 131 -11.52 17.76 30.23
CA ALA A 131 -11.84 16.33 30.11
C ALA A 131 -11.60 15.81 28.68
N TRP A 132 -12.03 16.59 27.68
CA TRP A 132 -11.55 16.44 26.31
C TRP A 132 -10.21 17.17 26.17
N LYS A 133 -9.13 16.43 26.43
CA LYS A 133 -7.76 16.97 26.51
C LYS A 133 -7.34 17.83 25.33
N GLN A 134 -7.81 17.51 24.13
CA GLN A 134 -7.38 18.13 22.87
C GLN A 134 -8.42 19.09 22.28
N GLY A 135 -9.54 19.30 22.97
CA GLY A 135 -10.61 20.18 22.51
C GLY A 135 -10.90 21.29 23.51
N TRP A 136 -12.14 21.32 23.99
CA TRP A 136 -12.64 22.29 24.97
C TRP A 136 -13.78 21.66 25.79
N ASP A 137 -14.26 22.40 26.80
CA ASP A 137 -15.47 22.05 27.56
C ASP A 137 -16.72 22.21 26.68
N VAL A 138 -17.21 21.11 26.11
CA VAL A 138 -18.34 21.11 25.18
C VAL A 138 -19.66 21.30 25.93
N ARG A 139 -20.44 22.30 25.51
CA ARG A 139 -21.76 22.63 26.07
C ARG A 139 -22.80 22.70 24.96
N TYR A 140 -24.06 22.56 25.36
CA TYR A 140 -25.24 22.67 24.50
C TYR A 140 -26.33 23.45 25.25
N ASP A 141 -27.23 24.11 24.53
CA ASP A 141 -28.19 25.05 25.12
C ASP A 141 -29.53 24.39 25.46
N GLY A 142 -29.85 23.23 24.87
CA GLY A 142 -31.06 22.43 25.11
C GLY A 142 -32.09 22.43 23.97
N PRO A 143 -32.42 23.58 23.33
CA PRO A 143 -33.40 23.66 22.25
C PRO A 143 -33.02 22.98 20.93
N GLU A 144 -31.79 22.49 20.76
CA GLU A 144 -31.28 21.90 19.51
C GLU A 144 -32.11 20.70 19.02
N TRP A 145 -32.87 20.06 19.91
CA TRP A 145 -33.67 18.87 19.64
C TRP A 145 -35.18 19.08 19.84
N ASP A 146 -35.63 20.33 19.87
CA ASP A 146 -37.05 20.68 20.08
C ASP A 146 -37.90 20.41 18.83
N GLU A 147 -37.35 20.73 17.66
CA GLU A 147 -38.01 20.50 16.36
C GLU A 147 -37.82 19.07 15.84
N GLU A 148 -36.61 18.53 15.98
CA GLU A 148 -36.26 17.19 15.54
C GLU A 148 -35.40 16.49 16.60
N LYS A 149 -35.84 15.30 17.03
CA LYS A 149 -35.14 14.50 18.05
C LYS A 149 -33.71 14.17 17.63
N LEU A 150 -32.81 14.05 18.61
CA LEU A 150 -31.48 13.46 18.40
C LEU A 150 -31.61 11.97 18.09
N LYS A 151 -31.21 11.53 16.89
CA LYS A 151 -31.20 10.13 16.48
C LYS A 151 -29.78 9.57 16.65
N VAL A 152 -29.60 8.64 17.58
CA VAL A 152 -28.28 8.06 17.88
C VAL A 152 -28.21 6.62 17.38
N PHE A 153 -27.25 6.37 16.50
CA PHE A 153 -26.89 5.04 16.03
C PHE A 153 -25.64 4.57 16.77
N VAL A 154 -25.83 3.63 17.69
CA VAL A 154 -24.72 2.94 18.35
C VAL A 154 -24.31 1.79 17.44
N VAL A 155 -23.06 1.76 17.00
CA VAL A 155 -22.56 0.85 15.94
C VAL A 155 -21.51 -0.10 16.52
N PRO A 156 -21.90 -1.32 16.94
CA PRO A 156 -20.97 -2.34 17.38
C PRO A 156 -19.96 -2.74 16.30
N HIS A 157 -18.68 -2.79 16.65
CA HIS A 157 -17.60 -3.24 15.78
C HIS A 157 -16.51 -3.97 16.57
N SER A 158 -15.62 -4.64 15.85
CA SER A 158 -14.39 -5.24 16.39
C SER A 158 -13.27 -5.00 15.40
N HIS A 159 -12.22 -4.27 15.81
CA HIS A 159 -11.08 -4.04 14.94
C HIS A 159 -10.14 -5.26 15.00
N ASN A 160 -9.88 -5.88 13.86
CA ASN A 160 -9.17 -7.17 13.81
C ASN A 160 -7.95 -7.07 12.90
N ASP A 161 -6.82 -6.63 13.43
CA ASP A 161 -5.57 -6.51 12.68
C ASP A 161 -5.15 -7.82 12.00
N PRO A 162 -5.06 -7.87 10.66
CA PRO A 162 -4.51 -9.00 9.90
C PRO A 162 -2.99 -9.12 10.05
N GLY A 163 -2.52 -9.20 11.30
CA GLY A 163 -1.13 -9.25 11.74
C GLY A 163 -0.64 -7.91 12.32
N TRP A 164 -0.11 -7.92 13.54
CA TRP A 164 0.46 -6.72 14.19
C TRP A 164 1.42 -7.13 15.31
N ILE A 165 0.88 -7.46 16.49
CA ILE A 165 1.66 -8.05 17.58
C ILE A 165 1.70 -9.58 17.53
N ARG A 166 0.78 -10.18 16.77
CA ARG A 166 0.70 -11.61 16.44
C ARG A 166 0.51 -11.79 14.95
N THR A 167 0.78 -12.98 14.43
CA THR A 167 0.55 -13.28 13.01
C THR A 167 -0.94 -13.38 12.70
N VAL A 168 -1.27 -13.36 11.41
CA VAL A 168 -2.66 -13.47 10.95
C VAL A 168 -3.28 -14.78 11.43
N GLU A 169 -2.53 -15.87 11.29
CA GLU A 169 -2.95 -17.20 11.74
C GLU A 169 -3.11 -17.29 13.26
N GLU A 170 -2.21 -16.69 14.05
CA GLU A 170 -2.31 -16.68 15.51
C GLU A 170 -3.56 -15.92 15.99
N TYR A 171 -3.79 -14.71 15.47
CA TYR A 171 -4.99 -13.95 15.80
C TYR A 171 -6.27 -14.67 15.38
N TYR A 172 -6.27 -15.31 14.21
CA TYR A 172 -7.43 -16.07 13.75
C TYR A 172 -7.80 -17.18 14.75
N GLN A 173 -6.82 -17.98 15.17
CA GLN A 173 -7.05 -19.09 16.08
C GLN A 173 -7.37 -18.65 17.51
N GLU A 174 -6.74 -17.58 18.00
CA GLU A 174 -6.87 -17.15 19.40
C GLU A 174 -8.02 -16.17 19.66
N ARG A 175 -8.49 -15.46 18.62
CA ARG A 175 -9.40 -14.31 18.74
C ARG A 175 -10.47 -14.31 17.64
N THR A 176 -10.07 -14.05 16.40
CA THR A 176 -11.00 -13.61 15.35
C THR A 176 -12.03 -14.65 14.96
N ARG A 177 -11.66 -15.94 14.93
CA ARG A 177 -12.63 -17.02 14.71
C ARG A 177 -13.76 -16.99 15.75
N HIS A 178 -13.40 -16.83 17.02
CA HIS A 178 -14.35 -16.78 18.13
C HIS A 178 -15.21 -15.52 18.09
N ILE A 179 -14.64 -14.39 17.66
CA ILE A 179 -15.38 -13.14 17.46
C ILE A 179 -16.48 -13.36 16.41
N LEU A 180 -16.15 -13.91 15.24
CA LEU A 180 -17.13 -14.17 14.18
C LEU A 180 -18.21 -15.18 14.61
N ASP A 181 -17.83 -16.27 15.30
CA ASP A 181 -18.78 -17.23 15.88
C ASP A 181 -19.74 -16.52 16.87
N THR A 182 -19.20 -15.68 17.75
CA THR A 182 -19.96 -14.91 18.75
C THR A 182 -20.87 -13.88 18.09
N VAL A 183 -20.40 -13.14 17.09
CA VAL A 183 -21.19 -12.12 16.38
C VAL A 183 -22.38 -12.78 15.68
N VAL A 184 -22.16 -13.83 14.89
CA VAL A 184 -23.24 -14.54 14.19
C VAL A 184 -24.27 -15.07 15.19
N ALA A 185 -23.84 -15.78 16.23
CA ALA A 185 -24.75 -16.33 17.22
C ALA A 185 -25.48 -15.24 18.04
N SER A 186 -24.81 -14.13 18.37
CA SER A 186 -25.37 -13.02 19.14
C SER A 186 -26.45 -12.27 18.35
N LEU A 187 -26.22 -11.98 17.07
CA LEU A 187 -27.18 -11.27 16.22
C LEU A 187 -28.46 -12.09 15.98
N LEU A 188 -28.37 -13.42 15.94
CA LEU A 188 -29.54 -14.29 15.80
C LEU A 188 -30.48 -14.28 17.02
N LYS A 189 -30.00 -13.88 18.20
CA LYS A 189 -30.82 -13.86 19.43
C LYS A 189 -31.85 -12.75 19.44
N ASP A 190 -31.57 -11.62 18.80
CA ASP A 190 -32.43 -10.43 18.84
C ASP A 190 -32.29 -9.61 17.55
N PRO A 191 -33.38 -9.42 16.78
CA PRO A 191 -33.36 -8.70 15.50
C PRO A 191 -32.95 -7.22 15.63
N ARG A 192 -32.96 -6.66 16.84
CA ARG A 192 -32.51 -5.28 17.11
C ARG A 192 -30.99 -5.15 17.14
N ARG A 193 -30.24 -6.23 17.38
CA ARG A 193 -28.77 -6.19 17.45
C ARG A 193 -28.21 -5.94 16.05
N LYS A 194 -27.17 -5.11 15.98
CA LYS A 194 -26.46 -4.73 14.76
C LYS A 194 -24.95 -4.88 14.94
N PHE A 195 -24.22 -5.14 13.87
CA PHE A 195 -22.77 -5.20 13.88
C PHE A 195 -22.19 -4.79 12.52
N ILE A 196 -20.97 -4.23 12.51
CA ILE A 196 -20.21 -4.00 11.27
C ILE A 196 -18.92 -4.84 11.23
N TRP A 197 -18.57 -5.36 10.06
CA TRP A 197 -17.34 -6.15 9.86
C TRP A 197 -16.55 -5.62 8.65
N GLU A 198 -15.22 -5.51 8.77
CA GLU A 198 -14.36 -4.89 7.75
C GLU A 198 -13.38 -5.89 7.11
N GLU A 199 -12.61 -6.64 7.90
CA GLU A 199 -11.42 -7.33 7.39
C GLU A 199 -11.79 -8.65 6.68
N MET A 200 -11.82 -8.62 5.33
CA MET A 200 -12.24 -9.79 4.55
C MET A 200 -11.25 -10.95 4.62
N SER A 201 -9.97 -10.68 4.88
CA SER A 201 -8.96 -11.72 5.09
C SER A 201 -9.35 -12.69 6.20
N TYR A 202 -10.04 -12.22 7.24
CA TYR A 202 -10.52 -13.04 8.34
C TYR A 202 -11.89 -13.65 8.07
N LEU A 203 -12.80 -12.91 7.44
CA LEU A 203 -14.11 -13.44 7.09
C LEU A 203 -14.00 -14.62 6.11
N GLU A 204 -13.11 -14.53 5.12
CA GLU A 204 -12.84 -15.62 4.19
C GLU A 204 -12.30 -16.86 4.90
N ARG A 205 -11.35 -16.67 5.83
CA ARG A 205 -10.78 -17.75 6.64
C ARG A 205 -11.82 -18.43 7.51
N TRP A 206 -12.64 -17.64 8.22
CA TRP A 206 -13.77 -18.15 9.00
C TRP A 206 -14.76 -18.90 8.13
N TRP A 207 -15.08 -18.37 6.95
CA TRP A 207 -15.99 -19.02 6.02
C TRP A 207 -15.48 -20.39 5.57
N ARG A 208 -14.17 -20.60 5.44
CA ARG A 208 -13.65 -21.94 5.09
C ARG A 208 -13.92 -22.96 6.20
N ASP A 209 -13.86 -22.55 7.45
CA ASP A 209 -14.04 -23.42 8.62
C ASP A 209 -15.51 -23.52 9.08
N ALA A 210 -16.34 -22.55 8.72
CA ALA A 210 -17.73 -22.44 9.16
C ALA A 210 -18.62 -23.57 8.62
N THR A 211 -19.58 -24.00 9.45
CA THR A 211 -20.60 -24.98 9.04
C THR A 211 -21.53 -24.40 7.96
N PRO A 212 -22.18 -25.23 7.12
CA PRO A 212 -23.15 -24.74 6.13
C PRO A 212 -24.27 -23.90 6.75
N GLN A 213 -24.71 -24.24 7.97
CA GLN A 213 -25.71 -23.47 8.70
C GLN A 213 -25.18 -22.09 9.09
N SER A 214 -23.97 -21.99 9.64
CA SER A 214 -23.38 -20.69 10.04
C SER A 214 -23.19 -19.76 8.84
N LYS A 215 -22.84 -20.33 7.67
CA LYS A 215 -22.75 -19.59 6.40
C LYS A 215 -24.08 -19.01 5.97
N GLU A 216 -25.15 -19.81 6.05
CA GLU A 216 -26.50 -19.35 5.72
C GLU A 216 -27.00 -18.31 6.73
N ASP A 217 -26.67 -18.49 8.01
CA ASP A 217 -26.98 -17.52 9.06
C ASP A 217 -26.29 -16.19 8.82
N LEU A 218 -25.00 -16.19 8.48
CA LEU A 218 -24.27 -14.97 8.10
C LEU A 218 -24.93 -14.28 6.90
N LYS A 219 -25.24 -15.03 5.83
CA LYS A 219 -25.95 -14.49 4.65
C LYS A 219 -27.28 -13.86 5.01
N ARG A 220 -28.05 -14.51 5.89
CA ARG A 220 -29.34 -14.01 6.38
C ARG A 220 -29.18 -12.72 7.17
N LEU A 221 -28.19 -12.64 8.06
CA LEU A 221 -27.88 -11.44 8.86
C LEU A 221 -27.42 -10.27 7.99
N VAL A 222 -26.63 -10.56 6.94
CA VAL A 222 -26.22 -9.56 5.95
C VAL A 222 -27.43 -9.07 5.16
N LYS A 223 -28.28 -9.99 4.68
CA LYS A 223 -29.49 -9.65 3.93
C LYS A 223 -30.52 -8.87 4.75
N SER A 224 -30.63 -9.14 6.06
CA SER A 224 -31.52 -8.40 6.95
C SER A 224 -30.96 -7.04 7.39
N GLY A 225 -29.70 -6.75 7.08
CA GLY A 225 -28.99 -5.55 7.53
C GLY A 225 -28.65 -5.57 9.01
N GLN A 226 -28.69 -6.72 9.69
CA GLN A 226 -28.18 -6.85 11.06
C GLN A 226 -26.65 -6.89 11.10
N LEU A 227 -26.03 -7.48 10.08
CA LEU A 227 -24.58 -7.42 9.86
C LEU A 227 -24.32 -6.60 8.59
N GLU A 228 -23.58 -5.51 8.69
CA GLU A 228 -23.10 -4.78 7.50
C GLU A 228 -21.62 -5.08 7.28
N ILE A 229 -21.28 -5.45 6.04
CA ILE A 229 -19.89 -5.49 5.61
C ILE A 229 -19.50 -4.09 5.15
N VAL A 230 -18.52 -3.49 5.82
CA VAL A 230 -18.00 -2.14 5.54
C VAL A 230 -16.61 -2.23 4.92
N GLY A 231 -16.25 -1.33 4.02
CA GLY A 231 -15.00 -1.39 3.27
C GLY A 231 -14.97 -2.53 2.24
N GLY A 232 -14.98 -3.78 2.68
CA GLY A 232 -14.95 -4.96 1.81
C GLY A 232 -13.59 -5.23 1.16
N GLY A 233 -12.54 -4.52 1.58
CA GLY A 233 -11.17 -4.82 1.22
C GLY A 233 -10.68 -6.10 1.90
N TRP A 234 -9.64 -6.72 1.35
CA TRP A 234 -8.96 -7.81 2.04
C TRP A 234 -8.48 -7.39 3.43
N VAL A 235 -8.05 -6.13 3.56
CA VAL A 235 -7.58 -5.49 4.79
C VAL A 235 -8.01 -4.02 4.81
N MET A 236 -8.02 -3.42 6.00
CA MET A 236 -7.93 -1.98 6.16
C MET A 236 -6.50 -1.51 5.83
N ASN A 237 -6.28 -1.03 4.61
CA ASN A 237 -4.93 -0.73 4.12
C ASN A 237 -4.32 0.55 4.69
N ASP A 238 -2.99 0.63 4.73
CA ASP A 238 -2.25 1.89 4.90
C ASP A 238 -2.59 2.86 3.75
N GLU A 239 -2.70 4.15 4.08
CA GLU A 239 -2.98 5.20 3.10
C GLU A 239 -1.75 6.06 2.76
N ALA A 240 -0.62 5.86 3.45
CA ALA A 240 0.61 6.59 3.16
C ALA A 240 1.51 5.84 2.17
N ASN A 241 1.95 4.62 2.49
CA ASN A 241 2.98 3.89 1.76
C ASN A 241 2.42 3.00 0.65
N SER A 242 1.17 2.56 0.74
CA SER A 242 0.57 1.71 -0.30
C SER A 242 0.49 2.42 -1.64
N HIS A 243 0.82 1.70 -2.71
CA HIS A 243 0.65 2.18 -4.07
C HIS A 243 -0.76 1.85 -4.58
N TYR A 244 -1.31 2.69 -5.47
CA TYR A 244 -2.70 2.59 -5.90
C TYR A 244 -3.03 1.25 -6.55
N PHE A 245 -2.05 0.61 -7.19
CA PHE A 245 -2.20 -0.75 -7.73
C PHE A 245 -2.53 -1.73 -6.60
N ALA A 246 -1.69 -1.82 -5.56
CA ALA A 246 -1.94 -2.69 -4.43
C ALA A 246 -3.24 -2.37 -3.66
N ILE A 247 -3.65 -1.09 -3.59
CA ILE A 247 -4.95 -0.68 -3.03
C ILE A 247 -6.11 -1.27 -3.85
N ILE A 248 -6.05 -1.17 -5.18
CA ILE A 248 -7.07 -1.75 -6.05
C ILE A 248 -7.08 -3.29 -5.92
N GLU A 249 -5.90 -3.90 -5.84
CA GLU A 249 -5.74 -5.35 -5.70
C GLU A 249 -6.36 -5.87 -4.41
N GLN A 250 -6.11 -5.22 -3.28
CA GLN A 250 -6.69 -5.64 -1.99
C GLN A 250 -8.21 -5.45 -1.97
N MET A 251 -8.72 -4.35 -2.52
CA MET A 251 -10.15 -4.10 -2.64
C MET A 251 -10.82 -5.15 -3.54
N THR A 252 -10.17 -5.52 -4.65
CA THR A 252 -10.65 -6.52 -5.60
C THR A 252 -10.71 -7.91 -4.95
N ALA A 253 -9.67 -8.30 -4.21
CA ALA A 253 -9.61 -9.61 -3.54
C ALA A 253 -10.78 -9.81 -2.56
N GLY A 254 -11.10 -8.79 -1.74
CA GLY A 254 -12.22 -8.86 -0.80
C GLY A 254 -13.59 -8.77 -1.47
N ASN A 255 -13.77 -7.82 -2.39
CA ASN A 255 -15.08 -7.56 -3.01
C ASN A 255 -15.53 -8.69 -3.96
N LEU A 256 -14.61 -9.27 -4.76
CA LEU A 256 -14.96 -10.41 -5.60
C LEU A 256 -15.37 -11.61 -4.75
N TRP A 257 -14.63 -11.88 -3.67
CA TRP A 257 -14.98 -12.95 -2.76
C TRP A 257 -16.36 -12.76 -2.12
N LEU A 258 -16.68 -11.54 -1.68
CA LEU A 258 -18.00 -11.18 -1.15
C LEU A 258 -19.12 -11.38 -2.17
N LEU A 259 -18.90 -10.93 -3.41
CA LEU A 259 -19.89 -11.06 -4.48
C LEU A 259 -20.20 -12.54 -4.76
N ASP A 260 -19.16 -13.37 -4.88
CA ASP A 260 -19.30 -14.78 -5.24
C ASP A 260 -19.88 -15.63 -4.09
N ASN A 261 -19.50 -15.33 -2.85
CA ASN A 261 -19.84 -16.17 -1.70
C ASN A 261 -21.04 -15.68 -0.91
N VAL A 262 -21.20 -14.35 -0.74
CA VAL A 262 -22.23 -13.73 0.12
C VAL A 262 -23.29 -13.01 -0.71
N GLY A 263 -22.93 -12.47 -1.88
CA GLY A 263 -23.85 -11.75 -2.79
C GLY A 263 -24.02 -10.28 -2.44
N VAL A 264 -22.99 -9.62 -1.89
CA VAL A 264 -23.03 -8.21 -1.51
C VAL A 264 -21.85 -7.41 -2.05
N ALA A 265 -22.07 -6.11 -2.26
CA ALA A 265 -21.05 -5.12 -2.57
C ALA A 265 -21.18 -3.96 -1.57
N PRO A 266 -20.19 -3.75 -0.67
CA PRO A 266 -20.18 -2.66 0.29
C PRO A 266 -20.28 -1.28 -0.38
N LYS A 267 -20.89 -0.32 0.33
CA LYS A 267 -21.07 1.07 -0.13
C LYS A 267 -20.53 2.12 0.83
N ASN A 268 -20.19 1.69 2.05
CA ASN A 268 -19.68 2.51 3.14
C ASN A 268 -18.28 2.02 3.49
N SER A 269 -17.31 2.94 3.49
CA SER A 269 -15.93 2.65 3.91
C SER A 269 -15.74 3.01 5.39
N TRP A 270 -14.93 2.21 6.08
CA TRP A 270 -14.61 2.35 7.49
C TRP A 270 -13.09 2.27 7.66
N ALA A 271 -12.43 3.41 7.84
CA ALA A 271 -10.97 3.51 7.98
C ALA A 271 -10.60 4.15 9.33
N ILE A 272 -10.59 3.34 10.38
CA ILE A 272 -10.38 3.84 11.75
C ILE A 272 -8.92 3.84 12.20
N ASP A 273 -8.06 3.04 11.57
CA ASP A 273 -6.67 2.84 12.03
C ASP A 273 -5.52 3.19 11.05
N PRO A 274 -5.71 3.56 9.76
CA PRO A 274 -4.61 4.12 8.97
C PRO A 274 -4.03 5.40 9.60
N PHE A 275 -2.71 5.55 9.67
CA PHE A 275 -2.04 6.63 10.42
C PHE A 275 -1.98 7.98 9.66
N GLY A 276 -3.15 8.52 9.34
CA GLY A 276 -3.34 9.63 8.41
C GLY A 276 -4.03 9.13 7.13
N HIS A 277 -4.72 10.04 6.43
CA HIS A 277 -5.64 9.66 5.35
C HIS A 277 -5.33 10.40 4.04
N SER A 278 -5.47 9.67 2.93
CA SER A 278 -5.13 10.10 1.58
C SER A 278 -6.39 10.32 0.72
N PRO A 279 -6.48 11.45 -0.01
CA PRO A 279 -7.55 11.65 -0.99
C PRO A 279 -7.50 10.65 -2.15
N THR A 280 -6.39 9.91 -2.35
CA THR A 280 -6.37 8.80 -3.31
C THR A 280 -7.36 7.71 -2.89
N MET A 281 -7.47 7.40 -1.60
CA MET A 281 -8.45 6.43 -1.12
C MET A 281 -9.88 6.92 -1.37
N ALA A 282 -10.15 8.20 -1.06
CA ALA A 282 -11.44 8.84 -1.35
C ALA A 282 -11.82 8.73 -2.84
N TYR A 283 -10.88 9.04 -3.74
CA TYR A 283 -11.08 8.92 -5.18
C TYR A 283 -11.34 7.48 -5.61
N LEU A 284 -10.50 6.54 -5.19
CA LEU A 284 -10.61 5.14 -5.58
C LEU A 284 -11.93 4.53 -5.09
N LEU A 285 -12.29 4.72 -3.82
CA LEU A 285 -13.57 4.31 -3.26
C LEU A 285 -14.75 4.86 -4.07
N ARG A 286 -14.71 6.17 -4.39
CA ARG A 286 -15.76 6.79 -5.20
C ARG A 286 -15.90 6.14 -6.57
N ARG A 287 -14.78 5.78 -7.20
CA ARG A 287 -14.72 5.09 -8.51
C ARG A 287 -15.09 3.61 -8.42
N MET A 288 -14.94 2.99 -7.26
CA MET A 288 -15.41 1.64 -6.94
C MET A 288 -16.90 1.58 -6.58
N GLY A 289 -17.60 2.72 -6.54
CA GLY A 289 -19.04 2.79 -6.29
C GLY A 289 -19.44 3.06 -4.84
N PHE A 290 -18.48 3.39 -3.96
CA PHE A 290 -18.79 3.82 -2.60
C PHE A 290 -19.48 5.18 -2.59
N HIS A 291 -20.39 5.35 -1.64
CA HIS A 291 -21.13 6.59 -1.46
C HIS A 291 -20.60 7.41 -0.28
N ASN A 292 -20.12 6.71 0.75
CA ASN A 292 -19.70 7.32 2.01
C ASN A 292 -18.41 6.67 2.51
N MET A 293 -17.64 7.44 3.27
CA MET A 293 -16.45 6.97 3.96
C MET A 293 -16.37 7.57 5.36
N LEU A 294 -15.71 6.86 6.25
CA LEU A 294 -15.39 7.33 7.59
C LEU A 294 -13.90 7.23 7.86
N ILE A 295 -13.35 8.26 8.48
CA ILE A 295 -11.94 8.37 8.88
C ILE A 295 -11.79 8.75 10.35
N GLN A 296 -10.67 8.39 10.95
CA GLN A 296 -10.40 8.65 12.37
C GLN A 296 -9.06 9.31 12.63
N ARG A 297 -7.92 8.74 12.22
CA ARG A 297 -6.60 9.24 12.65
C ARG A 297 -6.14 10.44 11.84
N THR A 298 -6.69 11.60 12.19
CA THR A 298 -6.25 12.92 11.71
C THR A 298 -5.63 13.71 12.86
N HIS A 299 -4.79 14.69 12.53
CA HIS A 299 -4.10 15.51 13.52
C HIS A 299 -5.10 16.13 14.52
N TYR A 300 -4.81 16.06 15.82
CA TYR A 300 -5.77 16.51 16.86
C TYR A 300 -6.21 17.98 16.74
N GLU A 301 -5.31 18.91 16.41
CA GLU A 301 -5.67 20.30 16.11
C GLU A 301 -6.55 20.47 14.86
N VAL A 302 -6.43 19.58 13.87
CA VAL A 302 -7.34 19.57 12.71
C VAL A 302 -8.74 19.12 13.14
N LYS A 303 -8.84 18.06 13.96
CA LYS A 303 -10.11 17.64 14.57
C LYS A 303 -10.75 18.79 15.34
N LYS A 304 -9.97 19.51 16.15
CA LYS A 304 -10.42 20.66 16.94
C LYS A 304 -10.98 21.79 16.07
N GLU A 305 -10.23 22.22 15.06
CA GLU A 305 -10.66 23.31 14.15
C GLU A 305 -11.92 22.92 13.36
N LEU A 306 -11.97 21.69 12.84
CA LEU A 306 -13.15 21.21 12.10
C LEU A 306 -14.36 21.05 13.03
N ALA A 307 -14.18 20.51 14.24
CA ALA A 307 -15.25 20.37 15.24
C ALA A 307 -15.81 21.74 15.64
N TRP A 308 -14.94 22.73 15.88
CA TRP A 308 -15.36 24.09 16.29
C TRP A 308 -16.28 24.73 15.26
N ASN A 309 -16.05 24.45 13.98
CA ASN A 309 -16.82 24.99 12.87
C ASN A 309 -17.89 24.01 12.34
N LYS A 310 -18.14 22.88 13.02
CA LYS A 310 -19.07 21.82 12.59
C LYS A 310 -18.80 21.34 11.16
N ASN A 311 -17.52 21.13 10.83
CA ASN A 311 -17.00 20.73 9.52
C ASN A 311 -16.36 19.32 9.54
N LEU A 312 -16.70 18.49 10.54
CA LEU A 312 -16.24 17.10 10.60
C LEU A 312 -16.94 16.18 9.59
N GLU A 313 -18.04 16.63 8.99
CA GLU A 313 -18.73 15.98 7.88
C GLU A 313 -18.56 16.84 6.64
N PHE A 314 -18.04 16.29 5.55
CA PHE A 314 -17.70 17.05 4.35
C PHE A 314 -17.75 16.21 3.07
N ASN A 315 -17.96 16.88 1.94
CA ASN A 315 -17.82 16.28 0.61
C ASN A 315 -16.34 16.34 0.21
N TRP A 316 -15.62 15.22 0.31
CA TRP A 316 -14.18 15.17 0.03
C TRP A 316 -13.93 15.10 -1.48
N ARG A 317 -13.29 16.13 -2.03
CA ARG A 317 -13.06 16.34 -3.46
C ARG A 317 -11.56 16.31 -3.79
N GLN A 318 -11.23 15.79 -4.98
CA GLN A 318 -9.87 15.89 -5.49
C GLN A 318 -9.52 17.34 -5.86
N SER A 319 -8.28 17.77 -5.60
CA SER A 319 -7.88 19.17 -5.79
C SER A 319 -7.90 19.65 -7.26
N TRP A 320 -7.88 18.73 -8.23
CA TRP A 320 -7.99 19.03 -9.67
C TRP A 320 -9.40 18.82 -10.24
N ASP A 321 -10.37 18.41 -9.41
CA ASP A 321 -11.73 18.13 -9.86
C ASP A 321 -12.57 19.41 -9.92
N PHE A 322 -12.72 19.96 -11.12
CA PHE A 322 -13.52 21.18 -11.38
C PHE A 322 -14.99 20.90 -11.72
N ASP A 323 -15.38 19.65 -11.98
CA ASP A 323 -16.75 19.27 -12.32
C ASP A 323 -17.50 18.60 -11.16
N ASN A 324 -16.81 18.43 -10.02
CA ASN A 324 -17.29 17.88 -8.76
C ASN A 324 -17.67 16.39 -8.85
N SER A 325 -17.21 15.67 -9.87
CA SER A 325 -17.55 14.26 -10.09
C SER A 325 -16.91 13.29 -9.08
N THR A 326 -15.90 13.73 -8.34
CA THR A 326 -15.10 12.90 -7.42
C THR A 326 -15.56 12.95 -5.96
N ASP A 327 -16.58 13.75 -5.63
CA ASP A 327 -17.08 13.89 -4.27
C ASP A 327 -17.49 12.54 -3.66
N ILE A 328 -16.94 12.24 -2.49
CA ILE A 328 -17.41 11.21 -1.56
C ILE A 328 -17.75 11.87 -0.22
N PHE A 329 -18.88 11.50 0.37
CA PHE A 329 -19.26 12.06 1.67
C PHE A 329 -18.42 11.40 2.77
N CYS A 330 -17.69 12.22 3.52
CA CYS A 330 -16.75 11.77 4.53
C CYS A 330 -17.22 12.21 5.92
N HIS A 331 -17.23 11.25 6.86
CA HIS A 331 -17.36 11.51 8.29
C HIS A 331 -15.99 11.39 8.96
N MET A 332 -15.53 12.46 9.59
CA MET A 332 -14.37 12.44 10.48
C MET A 332 -14.84 12.29 11.92
N MET A 333 -14.35 11.25 12.59
CA MET A 333 -14.58 11.07 14.03
C MET A 333 -13.86 12.17 14.84
N PRO A 334 -14.41 12.67 15.96
CA PRO A 334 -13.97 13.94 16.55
C PRO A 334 -12.85 13.80 17.58
N PHE A 335 -12.66 12.60 18.14
CA PHE A 335 -11.86 12.39 19.34
C PHE A 335 -10.60 11.56 19.06
N TYR A 336 -9.83 11.33 20.11
CA TYR A 336 -8.48 10.76 20.09
C TYR A 336 -8.40 9.33 19.54
N SER A 337 -9.31 8.43 19.95
CA SER A 337 -9.31 7.01 19.58
C SER A 337 -10.67 6.56 19.04
N TYR A 338 -10.72 5.37 18.45
CA TYR A 338 -11.95 4.67 18.10
C TYR A 338 -12.45 3.72 19.20
N ASP A 339 -11.75 3.64 20.34
CA ASP A 339 -12.19 2.86 21.49
C ASP A 339 -13.46 3.46 22.14
N ILE A 340 -14.18 2.66 22.91
CA ILE A 340 -15.43 3.07 23.58
C ILE A 340 -15.24 4.34 24.45
N PRO A 341 -14.17 4.50 25.25
CA PRO A 341 -13.91 5.73 25.99
C PRO A 341 -13.85 6.99 25.12
N HIS A 342 -13.42 6.92 23.86
CA HIS A 342 -13.29 8.08 22.99
C HIS A 342 -14.33 8.11 21.86
N THR A 343 -15.41 7.33 21.92
CA THR A 343 -16.46 7.36 20.89
C THR A 343 -17.82 7.82 21.40
N CYS A 344 -18.11 7.66 22.70
CA CYS A 344 -19.40 8.05 23.26
C CYS A 344 -19.58 9.57 23.37
N GLY A 345 -18.52 10.32 23.63
CA GLY A 345 -18.55 11.75 23.90
C GLY A 345 -17.20 12.28 24.35
N PRO A 346 -17.11 13.59 24.70
CA PRO A 346 -15.85 14.25 24.98
C PRO A 346 -15.19 13.85 26.32
N GLU A 347 -15.91 13.17 27.22
CA GLU A 347 -15.39 12.83 28.55
C GLU A 347 -15.09 11.33 28.67
N PRO A 348 -13.83 10.90 28.45
CA PRO A 348 -13.53 9.48 28.39
C PRO A 348 -13.69 8.76 29.73
N GLY A 349 -13.56 9.48 30.85
CA GLY A 349 -13.90 8.94 32.16
C GLY A 349 -15.40 8.67 32.38
N VAL A 350 -16.29 9.35 31.65
CA VAL A 350 -17.72 9.03 31.62
C VAL A 350 -17.96 7.87 30.66
N CYS A 351 -17.47 7.97 29.43
CA CYS A 351 -17.65 6.97 28.39
C CYS A 351 -17.13 5.59 28.77
N CYS A 352 -16.00 5.51 29.49
CA CYS A 352 -15.44 4.24 29.92
C CYS A 352 -16.39 3.44 30.83
N GLN A 353 -17.29 4.12 31.57
CA GLN A 353 -18.29 3.43 32.40
C GLN A 353 -19.39 2.73 31.59
N PHE A 354 -19.41 2.92 30.26
CA PHE A 354 -20.31 2.25 29.33
C PHE A 354 -19.58 1.21 28.47
N ASP A 355 -18.27 1.00 28.69
CA ASP A 355 -17.55 -0.16 28.19
C ASP A 355 -17.69 -1.33 29.16
N TYR A 356 -18.75 -2.13 28.99
CA TYR A 356 -19.06 -3.21 29.93
C TYR A 356 -18.04 -4.35 29.93
N TRP A 357 -17.11 -4.44 28.98
CA TRP A 357 -16.00 -5.39 29.10
C TRP A 357 -15.02 -5.03 30.22
N ARG A 358 -14.96 -3.75 30.60
CA ARG A 358 -14.21 -3.24 31.75
C ARG A 358 -14.98 -3.34 33.07
N SER A 359 -16.08 -4.09 33.11
CA SER A 359 -16.86 -4.27 34.34
C SER A 359 -16.01 -4.94 35.43
N PRO A 360 -16.19 -4.58 36.72
CA PRO A 360 -15.46 -5.19 37.83
C PRO A 360 -15.48 -6.72 37.79
N GLY A 361 -14.30 -7.34 37.95
CA GLY A 361 -14.13 -8.81 37.89
C GLY A 361 -13.80 -9.35 36.48
N ARG A 362 -13.73 -8.50 35.45
CA ARG A 362 -13.17 -8.82 34.13
C ARG A 362 -11.76 -8.27 33.95
N ALA A 363 -11.13 -8.59 32.82
CA ALA A 363 -9.73 -8.23 32.55
C ALA A 363 -9.49 -6.72 32.33
N GLY A 364 -10.50 -5.98 31.89
CA GLY A 364 -10.40 -4.55 31.61
C GLY A 364 -10.58 -3.66 32.84
N TYR A 365 -9.96 -2.49 32.83
CA TYR A 365 -10.12 -1.46 33.85
C TYR A 365 -10.23 -0.06 33.21
N CYS A 366 -11.02 0.82 33.81
CA CYS A 366 -11.12 2.22 33.39
C CYS A 366 -10.04 3.09 34.03
N PRO A 367 -9.09 3.66 33.25
CA PRO A 367 -7.95 4.42 33.78
C PRO A 367 -8.34 5.71 34.51
N TRP A 368 -9.57 6.20 34.33
CA TRP A 368 -10.11 7.38 35.02
C TRP A 368 -10.72 7.09 36.40
N ASN A 369 -10.49 5.90 36.97
CA ASN A 369 -11.07 5.47 38.26
C ASN A 369 -12.61 5.50 38.32
N LYS A 370 -13.29 5.42 37.18
CA LYS A 370 -14.75 5.37 37.06
C LYS A 370 -15.13 4.07 36.33
N GLN A 371 -15.50 3.04 37.09
CA GLN A 371 -15.78 1.71 36.53
C GLN A 371 -17.22 1.60 35.98
N PRO A 372 -17.46 0.70 35.01
CA PRO A 372 -18.80 0.36 34.57
C PRO A 372 -19.66 -0.21 35.68
N GLN A 373 -20.96 0.03 35.58
CA GLN A 373 -21.98 -0.52 36.48
C GLN A 373 -23.05 -1.19 35.63
N THR A 374 -23.44 -2.42 35.98
CA THR A 374 -24.57 -3.10 35.34
C THR A 374 -25.84 -2.26 35.49
N ILE A 375 -26.60 -2.16 34.41
CA ILE A 375 -27.83 -1.39 34.32
C ILE A 375 -28.97 -2.19 34.96
N THR A 376 -29.58 -1.58 35.97
CA THR A 376 -30.74 -2.10 36.71
C THR A 376 -31.86 -1.08 36.68
N ASP A 377 -33.06 -1.47 37.11
CA ASP A 377 -34.21 -0.56 37.13
C ASP A 377 -33.99 0.60 38.11
N GLU A 378 -33.15 0.43 39.13
CA GLU A 378 -32.80 1.47 40.10
C GLU A 378 -31.85 2.54 39.54
N ASN A 379 -30.91 2.16 38.66
CA ASN A 379 -29.90 3.10 38.14
C ASN A 379 -30.15 3.55 36.69
N VAL A 380 -31.03 2.89 35.93
CA VAL A 380 -31.18 3.12 34.49
C VAL A 380 -31.44 4.59 34.15
N LYS A 381 -32.21 5.31 34.97
CA LYS A 381 -32.46 6.74 34.79
C LYS A 381 -31.16 7.57 34.82
N GLU A 382 -30.39 7.45 35.91
CA GLU A 382 -29.13 8.18 36.09
C GLU A 382 -28.15 7.83 34.97
N ARG A 383 -28.02 6.54 34.65
CA ARG A 383 -27.10 6.04 33.63
C ARG A 383 -27.49 6.50 32.23
N ALA A 384 -28.78 6.49 31.92
CA ALA A 384 -29.30 6.97 30.64
C ALA A 384 -29.11 8.47 30.46
N GLU A 385 -29.39 9.27 31.49
CA GLU A 385 -29.16 10.73 31.46
C GLU A 385 -27.67 11.06 31.32
N LEU A 386 -26.79 10.33 32.01
CA LEU A 386 -25.33 10.50 31.92
C LEU A 386 -24.79 10.15 30.52
N LEU A 387 -25.24 9.05 29.92
CA LEU A 387 -24.82 8.69 28.57
C LEU A 387 -25.38 9.66 27.52
N LEU A 388 -26.65 10.06 27.68
CA LEU A 388 -27.30 10.99 26.76
C LEU A 388 -26.65 12.37 26.80
N ASP A 389 -26.16 12.84 27.95
CA ASP A 389 -25.36 14.06 28.05
C ASP A 389 -24.10 13.98 27.15
N GLN A 390 -23.38 12.85 27.16
CA GLN A 390 -22.23 12.65 26.30
C GLN A 390 -22.60 12.61 24.81
N TYR A 391 -23.70 11.96 24.45
CA TYR A 391 -24.23 11.97 23.09
C TYR A 391 -24.63 13.37 22.63
N ARG A 392 -25.27 14.17 23.48
CA ARG A 392 -25.62 15.56 23.20
C ARG A 392 -24.39 16.43 22.98
N LYS A 393 -23.40 16.33 23.86
CA LYS A 393 -22.10 17.02 23.71
C LYS A 393 -21.41 16.62 22.42
N LYS A 394 -21.41 15.34 22.05
CA LYS A 394 -20.85 14.90 20.76
C LYS A 394 -21.64 15.46 19.58
N SER A 395 -22.97 15.47 19.66
CA SER A 395 -23.84 15.88 18.55
C SER A 395 -23.67 17.33 18.14
N VAL A 396 -23.36 18.24 19.09
CA VAL A 396 -23.17 19.66 18.76
C VAL A 396 -21.86 19.95 18.00
N LEU A 397 -20.97 18.95 17.85
CA LEU A 397 -19.79 19.03 17.00
C LEU A 397 -20.11 18.78 15.51
N TYR A 398 -21.33 18.34 15.20
CA TYR A 398 -21.81 18.00 13.86
C TYR A 398 -22.96 18.90 13.43
N ARG A 399 -23.33 18.85 12.13
CA ARG A 399 -24.42 19.69 11.57
C ARG A 399 -25.79 19.03 11.65
N SER A 400 -25.84 17.70 11.67
CA SER A 400 -27.09 16.93 11.64
C SER A 400 -27.59 16.56 13.05
N ASN A 401 -28.87 16.16 13.15
CA ASN A 401 -29.44 15.59 14.38
C ASN A 401 -29.28 14.06 14.39
N THR A 402 -28.45 13.52 13.50
CA THR A 402 -28.13 12.10 13.38
C THR A 402 -26.70 11.87 13.86
N LEU A 403 -26.54 11.10 14.93
CA LEU A 403 -25.25 10.88 15.60
C LEU A 403 -24.78 9.45 15.43
N LEU A 404 -23.52 9.30 14.99
CA LEU A 404 -22.80 8.04 14.96
C LEU A 404 -22.02 7.81 16.27
N VAL A 405 -22.19 6.66 16.90
CA VAL A 405 -21.46 6.25 18.12
C VAL A 405 -20.88 4.85 17.94
N PRO A 406 -19.60 4.72 17.54
CA PRO A 406 -18.95 3.42 17.48
C PRO A 406 -18.87 2.75 18.85
N LEU A 407 -19.13 1.44 18.91
CA LEU A 407 -19.07 0.64 20.13
C LEU A 407 -18.16 -0.57 19.90
N GLY A 408 -16.86 -0.35 20.07
CA GLY A 408 -15.85 -1.36 19.82
C GLY A 408 -14.46 -0.87 20.19
N ASP A 409 -13.49 -1.75 19.95
CA ASP A 409 -12.06 -1.57 20.21
C ASP A 409 -11.35 -2.76 19.51
N ASP A 410 -10.06 -2.91 19.74
CA ASP A 410 -9.26 -4.03 19.23
C ASP A 410 -9.77 -5.38 19.76
N PHE A 411 -10.04 -6.31 18.84
CA PHE A 411 -10.44 -7.69 19.11
C PHE A 411 -11.55 -7.84 20.18
N ARG A 412 -12.56 -6.97 20.16
CA ARG A 412 -13.74 -7.05 21.04
C ARG A 412 -14.75 -8.09 20.53
N TYR A 413 -15.73 -8.45 21.37
CA TYR A 413 -16.79 -9.43 21.10
C TYR A 413 -16.31 -10.87 20.94
N ILE A 414 -15.24 -11.27 21.65
CA ILE A 414 -14.70 -12.64 21.58
C ILE A 414 -15.68 -13.65 22.18
N GLU A 415 -16.27 -13.32 23.34
CA GLU A 415 -17.11 -14.22 24.10
C GLU A 415 -18.58 -13.80 24.09
N MET A 416 -19.49 -14.77 24.05
CA MET A 416 -20.94 -14.51 24.13
C MET A 416 -21.32 -13.73 25.40
N ALA A 417 -20.68 -14.02 26.54
CA ALA A 417 -20.93 -13.32 27.80
C ALA A 417 -20.51 -11.85 27.76
N GLU A 418 -19.56 -11.48 26.90
CA GLU A 418 -19.21 -10.09 26.66
C GLU A 418 -20.25 -9.41 25.75
N ALA A 419 -20.60 -10.08 24.64
CA ALA A 419 -21.59 -9.56 23.70
C ALA A 419 -22.94 -9.33 24.39
N ASP A 420 -23.45 -10.32 25.13
CA ASP A 420 -24.73 -10.21 25.85
C ASP A 420 -24.67 -9.09 26.90
N LEU A 421 -23.57 -8.96 27.65
CA LEU A 421 -23.41 -7.87 28.62
C LEU A 421 -23.45 -6.50 27.95
N ALA A 422 -22.80 -6.31 26.80
CA ALA A 422 -22.87 -5.06 26.07
C ALA A 422 -24.31 -4.81 25.56
N TYR A 423 -24.90 -5.76 24.83
CA TYR A 423 -26.22 -5.59 24.21
C TYR A 423 -27.33 -5.37 25.23
N GLU A 424 -27.38 -6.15 26.31
CA GLU A 424 -28.44 -6.05 27.32
C GLU A 424 -28.42 -4.73 28.08
N ASN A 425 -27.22 -4.26 28.48
CA ASN A 425 -27.11 -2.99 29.20
C ASN A 425 -27.44 -1.78 28.32
N TYR A 426 -26.94 -1.76 27.08
CA TYR A 426 -27.29 -0.70 26.13
C TYR A 426 -28.78 -0.73 25.77
N GLN A 427 -29.37 -1.92 25.60
CA GLN A 427 -30.80 -2.03 25.28
C GLN A 427 -31.69 -1.48 26.41
N LYS A 428 -31.36 -1.74 27.69
CA LYS A 428 -32.07 -1.13 28.83
C LYS A 428 -32.02 0.39 28.80
N ILE A 429 -30.85 0.97 28.46
CA ILE A 429 -30.70 2.43 28.31
C ILE A 429 -31.53 2.93 27.12
N PHE A 430 -31.52 2.23 25.98
CA PHE A 430 -32.30 2.61 24.80
C PHE A 430 -33.80 2.60 25.09
N ASP A 431 -34.29 1.53 25.72
CA ASP A 431 -35.69 1.38 26.08
C ASP A 431 -36.13 2.48 27.06
N TYR A 432 -35.27 2.85 28.02
CA TYR A 432 -35.52 3.99 28.91
C TYR A 432 -35.59 5.31 28.14
N VAL A 433 -34.57 5.66 27.34
CA VAL A 433 -34.55 6.95 26.64
C VAL A 433 -35.72 7.07 25.65
N ASN A 434 -35.98 6.01 24.88
CA ASN A 434 -37.01 6.00 23.84
C ASN A 434 -38.44 6.06 24.42
N SER A 435 -38.64 5.59 25.65
CA SER A 435 -39.94 5.65 26.36
C SER A 435 -40.18 6.99 27.08
N HIS A 436 -39.21 7.90 27.09
CA HIS A 436 -39.29 9.22 27.76
C HIS A 436 -39.21 10.37 26.74
N PRO A 437 -40.33 10.80 26.13
CA PRO A 437 -40.35 11.82 25.08
C PRO A 437 -39.72 13.16 25.48
N ASN A 438 -39.72 13.50 26.77
CA ASN A 438 -39.08 14.69 27.31
C ASN A 438 -37.55 14.71 27.13
N LEU A 439 -36.92 13.55 26.91
CA LEU A 439 -35.49 13.43 26.62
C LEU A 439 -35.16 13.75 25.15
N LYS A 440 -36.16 13.90 24.26
CA LYS A 440 -36.00 14.38 22.88
C LYS A 440 -34.93 13.62 22.07
N ALA A 441 -34.78 12.32 22.31
CA ALA A 441 -33.82 11.47 21.63
C ALA A 441 -34.43 10.12 21.24
N GLU A 442 -33.84 9.48 20.22
CA GLU A 442 -34.10 8.12 19.78
C GLU A 442 -32.76 7.38 19.68
N LEU A 443 -32.57 6.34 20.49
CA LEU A 443 -31.33 5.55 20.54
C LEU A 443 -31.61 4.14 20.03
N LYS A 444 -30.75 3.61 19.17
CA LYS A 444 -30.79 2.21 18.75
C LYS A 444 -29.42 1.72 18.31
N PHE A 445 -29.28 0.40 18.25
CA PHE A 445 -28.18 -0.18 17.49
C PHE A 445 -28.38 0.10 16.01
N GLY A 446 -27.29 0.39 15.31
CA GLY A 446 -27.27 0.69 13.89
C GLY A 446 -26.05 0.11 13.20
N THR A 447 -26.04 0.26 11.88
CA THR A 447 -24.86 0.08 11.03
C THR A 447 -24.44 1.43 10.42
N LEU A 448 -23.40 1.46 9.56
CA LEU A 448 -23.02 2.69 8.88
C LEU A 448 -24.07 3.12 7.84
N GLU A 449 -24.71 2.16 7.16
CA GLU A 449 -25.80 2.42 6.24
C GLU A 449 -26.99 3.07 6.95
N ASP A 450 -27.36 2.58 8.14
CA ASP A 450 -28.43 3.19 8.94
C ASP A 450 -28.14 4.66 9.26
N TYR A 451 -26.89 4.97 9.65
CA TYR A 451 -26.44 6.33 9.95
C TYR A 451 -26.42 7.23 8.70
N PHE A 452 -25.69 6.86 7.65
CA PHE A 452 -25.52 7.70 6.46
C PHE A 452 -26.83 7.90 5.68
N SER A 453 -27.67 6.87 5.59
CA SER A 453 -28.97 6.98 4.93
C SER A 453 -29.90 7.94 5.67
N THR A 454 -29.92 7.87 7.02
CA THR A 454 -30.73 8.76 7.86
C THR A 454 -30.24 10.21 7.76
N LEU A 455 -28.93 10.43 7.88
CA LEU A 455 -28.33 11.76 7.74
C LEU A 455 -28.65 12.40 6.39
N ARG A 456 -28.51 11.63 5.30
CA ARG A 456 -28.80 12.13 3.94
C ARG A 456 -30.27 12.49 3.77
N GLN A 457 -31.18 11.71 4.35
CA GLN A 457 -32.61 12.03 4.35
C GLN A 457 -32.90 13.33 5.11
N GLU A 458 -32.27 13.56 6.26
CA GLU A 458 -32.40 14.81 7.02
C GLU A 458 -31.86 16.02 6.25
N ALA A 459 -30.65 15.89 5.71
CA ALA A 459 -30.00 16.95 4.93
C ALA A 459 -30.83 17.36 3.71
N THR A 460 -31.40 16.37 3.01
CA THR A 460 -32.25 16.60 1.83
C THR A 460 -33.56 17.31 2.20
N LYS A 461 -34.17 16.98 3.36
CA LYS A 461 -35.39 17.65 3.84
C LYS A 461 -35.16 19.13 4.20
N LYS A 462 -34.00 19.45 4.78
CA LYS A 462 -33.66 20.82 5.22
C LYS A 462 -33.26 21.75 4.06
N THR A 463 -32.90 21.19 2.90
CA THR A 463 -32.44 21.98 1.75
C THR A 463 -33.63 22.33 0.83
N THR A 464 -34.03 23.61 0.83
CA THR A 464 -35.12 24.15 -0.02
C THR A 464 -34.68 24.54 -1.43
N THR A 465 -33.38 24.71 -1.66
CA THR A 465 -32.79 25.00 -2.96
C THR A 465 -32.39 23.70 -3.65
N LYS A 466 -32.93 23.45 -4.86
CA LYS A 466 -32.33 22.50 -5.81
C LYS A 466 -31.02 23.09 -6.32
N GLU A 467 -30.00 23.18 -5.48
CA GLU A 467 -28.64 23.33 -5.98
C GLU A 467 -28.33 22.04 -6.74
N PHE A 468 -28.30 22.17 -8.06
CA PHE A 468 -27.84 21.10 -8.94
C PHE A 468 -26.34 20.94 -8.71
N SER A 469 -25.96 20.18 -7.68
CA SER A 469 -24.67 19.49 -7.69
C SER A 469 -24.70 18.53 -8.88
N ASN A 470 -23.73 18.63 -9.78
CA ASN A 470 -23.54 17.65 -10.85
C ASN A 470 -23.17 16.26 -10.30
N SER A 471 -22.84 16.15 -9.01
CA SER A 471 -22.68 14.88 -8.31
C SER A 471 -23.93 14.53 -7.50
N PRO A 472 -24.72 13.52 -7.92
CA PRO A 472 -25.93 13.09 -7.21
C PRO A 472 -25.64 12.45 -5.83
N LEU A 473 -24.37 12.26 -5.46
CA LEU A 473 -23.94 11.67 -4.19
C LEU A 473 -23.37 12.67 -3.18
N SER A 474 -23.13 13.93 -3.57
CA SER A 474 -22.79 14.98 -2.61
C SER A 474 -23.97 15.21 -1.65
N VAL A 475 -23.69 15.44 -0.37
CA VAL A 475 -24.73 15.72 0.63
C VAL A 475 -24.87 17.25 0.75
N PRO A 476 -26.07 17.82 0.50
CA PRO A 476 -26.29 19.25 0.58
C PRO A 476 -26.19 19.75 2.02
N GLY A 477 -25.81 21.01 2.20
CA GLY A 477 -25.63 21.62 3.52
C GLY A 477 -24.34 21.24 4.24
N PHE A 478 -23.43 20.51 3.59
CA PHE A 478 -22.09 20.17 4.08
C PHE A 478 -21.00 20.78 3.20
N PRO A 479 -19.85 21.21 3.76
CA PRO A 479 -18.80 21.86 3.00
C PRO A 479 -18.08 20.85 2.11
N SER A 480 -17.58 21.32 0.99
CA SER A 480 -16.57 20.61 0.18
C SER A 480 -15.17 20.83 0.76
N LEU A 481 -14.36 19.78 0.78
CA LEU A 481 -12.99 19.80 1.31
C LEU A 481 -12.02 19.18 0.31
N ALA A 482 -10.87 19.83 0.08
CA ALA A 482 -9.76 19.28 -0.70
C ALA A 482 -8.44 19.29 0.06
N GLY A 483 -7.63 18.25 -0.15
CA GLY A 483 -6.34 18.02 0.51
C GLY A 483 -6.28 16.66 1.19
N ASP A 484 -5.19 16.40 1.92
CA ASP A 484 -4.96 15.18 2.67
C ASP A 484 -4.82 15.43 4.18
N PHE A 485 -4.75 14.35 4.95
CA PHE A 485 -4.64 14.39 6.41
C PHE A 485 -3.27 13.90 6.90
N PHE A 486 -2.21 14.19 6.14
CA PHE A 486 -0.82 13.98 6.57
C PHE A 486 -0.17 15.32 7.00
N THR A 487 0.67 15.34 8.03
CA THR A 487 1.18 14.21 8.82
C THR A 487 0.43 14.07 10.13
N TYR A 488 -0.03 12.85 10.45
CA TYR A 488 -0.79 12.56 11.66
C TYR A 488 0.05 12.79 12.92
N ALA A 489 -0.56 13.40 13.93
CA ALA A 489 -0.06 13.44 15.29
C ALA A 489 -1.23 13.18 16.24
N ASP A 490 -0.99 12.31 17.23
CA ASP A 490 -2.01 11.84 18.16
C ASP A 490 -2.01 12.62 19.47
N ILE A 491 -0.84 12.98 20.03
CA ILE A 491 -0.66 13.82 21.23
C ILE A 491 0.70 14.57 21.17
N HIS A 492 0.91 15.62 21.97
CA HIS A 492 2.25 16.16 22.30
C HIS A 492 3.22 16.42 21.13
N GLN A 493 2.70 16.69 19.93
CA GLN A 493 3.48 16.80 18.69
C GLN A 493 4.25 15.51 18.29
N ASP A 494 3.72 14.36 18.69
CA ASP A 494 4.17 13.04 18.27
C ASP A 494 3.71 12.79 16.85
N TYR A 495 4.49 13.27 15.88
CA TYR A 495 4.20 13.02 14.48
C TYR A 495 4.59 11.60 14.08
N TRP A 496 3.65 10.92 13.44
CA TRP A 496 3.77 9.56 12.96
C TRP A 496 4.39 9.58 11.56
N SER A 497 5.59 10.15 11.43
CA SER A 497 6.33 10.18 10.15
C SER A 497 7.45 9.15 10.07
N GLY A 498 7.73 8.40 11.14
CA GLY A 498 8.74 7.35 11.15
C GLY A 498 8.33 6.16 10.28
N TYR A 499 7.05 5.79 10.30
CA TYR A 499 6.55 4.64 9.54
C TYR A 499 6.58 4.82 8.01
N TYR A 500 6.79 6.05 7.52
CA TYR A 500 7.07 6.31 6.11
C TYR A 500 8.36 5.62 5.65
N VAL A 501 9.29 5.33 6.57
CA VAL A 501 10.59 4.71 6.26
C VAL A 501 10.75 3.35 6.93
N THR A 502 10.19 3.13 8.13
CA THR A 502 10.37 1.91 8.93
C THR A 502 10.32 0.62 8.09
N ARG A 503 11.33 -0.23 8.27
CA ARG A 503 11.55 -1.48 7.51
C ARG A 503 11.54 -1.27 5.98
N PRO A 504 12.43 -0.41 5.44
CA PRO A 504 12.40 -0.01 4.03
C PRO A 504 12.68 -1.16 3.06
N PHE A 505 13.39 -2.20 3.52
CA PHE A 505 13.61 -3.41 2.72
C PHE A 505 12.29 -4.07 2.30
N TYR A 506 11.34 -4.25 3.22
CA TYR A 506 10.06 -4.89 2.90
C TYR A 506 9.13 -3.97 2.10
N LYS A 507 9.22 -2.65 2.28
CA LYS A 507 8.58 -1.66 1.39
C LYS A 507 9.11 -1.74 -0.06
N ALA A 508 10.37 -2.11 -0.26
CA ALA A 508 10.91 -2.36 -1.59
C ALA A 508 10.45 -3.71 -2.16
N VAL A 509 10.39 -4.75 -1.32
CA VAL A 509 9.86 -6.07 -1.72
C VAL A 509 8.38 -5.99 -2.13
N ASP A 510 7.58 -5.17 -1.46
CA ASP A 510 6.19 -4.85 -1.84
C ASP A 510 6.09 -4.39 -3.29
N ARG A 511 6.88 -3.38 -3.69
CA ARG A 511 6.91 -2.89 -5.08
C ARG A 511 7.35 -3.93 -6.09
N VAL A 512 8.29 -4.81 -5.71
CA VAL A 512 8.70 -5.95 -6.54
C VAL A 512 7.53 -6.92 -6.71
N LEU A 513 6.83 -7.28 -5.64
CA LEU A 513 5.68 -8.17 -5.70
C LEU A 513 4.54 -7.57 -6.54
N GLU A 514 4.25 -6.27 -6.40
CA GLU A 514 3.28 -5.56 -7.24
C GLU A 514 3.61 -5.68 -8.73
N GLN A 515 4.85 -5.35 -9.11
CA GLN A 515 5.30 -5.44 -10.49
C GLN A 515 5.22 -6.88 -11.01
N THR A 516 5.71 -7.85 -10.23
CA THR A 516 5.72 -9.25 -10.61
C THR A 516 4.31 -9.80 -10.76
N LEU A 517 3.38 -9.44 -9.86
CA LEU A 517 1.97 -9.85 -9.95
C LEU A 517 1.31 -9.28 -11.21
N ARG A 518 1.47 -7.98 -11.49
CA ARG A 518 0.92 -7.35 -12.71
C ARG A 518 1.46 -8.01 -13.97
N ALA A 519 2.77 -8.25 -14.01
CA ALA A 519 3.41 -8.88 -15.16
C ALA A 519 2.96 -10.34 -15.34
N ALA A 520 2.90 -11.11 -14.25
CA ALA A 520 2.46 -12.50 -14.28
C ALA A 520 1.00 -12.64 -14.70
N ASP A 521 0.09 -11.83 -14.15
CA ASP A 521 -1.33 -11.86 -14.50
C ASP A 521 -1.53 -11.55 -15.99
N THR A 522 -0.93 -10.47 -16.49
CA THR A 522 -1.03 -10.07 -17.89
C THR A 522 -0.44 -11.13 -18.83
N LEU A 523 0.77 -11.62 -18.54
CA LEU A 523 1.45 -12.62 -19.36
C LEU A 523 0.70 -13.96 -19.37
N PHE A 524 0.15 -14.36 -18.22
CA PHE A 524 -0.67 -15.57 -18.10
C PHE A 524 -1.95 -15.45 -18.93
N MET A 525 -2.61 -14.28 -18.93
CA MET A 525 -3.78 -14.02 -19.76
C MET A 525 -3.46 -14.07 -21.24
N LEU A 526 -2.31 -13.52 -21.66
CA LEU A 526 -1.84 -13.63 -23.04
C LEU A 526 -1.59 -15.09 -23.43
N ALA A 527 -0.87 -15.86 -22.60
CA ALA A 527 -0.60 -17.27 -22.86
C ALA A 527 -1.90 -18.09 -23.01
N ARG A 528 -2.90 -17.84 -22.15
CA ARG A 528 -4.23 -18.46 -22.26
C ARG A 528 -4.96 -18.08 -23.55
N ALA A 529 -4.85 -16.84 -24.00
CA ALA A 529 -5.45 -16.40 -25.26
C ALA A 529 -4.82 -17.09 -26.48
N PHE A 530 -3.51 -17.38 -26.46
CA PHE A 530 -2.80 -18.05 -27.56
C PHE A 530 -3.05 -19.57 -27.65
N HIS A 531 -3.19 -20.28 -26.53
CA HIS A 531 -3.17 -21.76 -26.51
C HIS A 531 -4.40 -22.45 -25.88
N GLY A 532 -5.42 -21.70 -25.46
CA GLY A 532 -6.69 -22.26 -24.94
C GLY A 532 -6.62 -22.76 -23.48
N ASN A 533 -7.63 -23.51 -23.05
CA ASN A 533 -7.90 -23.80 -21.63
C ASN A 533 -6.94 -24.83 -20.95
N GLU A 534 -5.98 -25.45 -21.64
CA GLU A 534 -5.11 -26.48 -21.02
C GLU A 534 -4.16 -25.93 -19.94
N ILE A 535 -3.84 -24.63 -19.97
CA ILE A 535 -3.02 -23.92 -18.97
C ILE A 535 -3.84 -23.54 -17.71
N ALA A 536 -5.18 -23.59 -17.79
CA ALA A 536 -6.08 -22.92 -16.85
C ALA A 536 -6.24 -23.62 -15.49
N THR A 537 -6.09 -24.95 -15.40
CA THR A 537 -6.45 -25.72 -14.21
C THR A 537 -5.41 -25.74 -13.09
N LEU A 538 -4.17 -25.31 -13.33
CA LEU A 538 -3.10 -25.32 -12.32
C LEU A 538 -2.67 -23.93 -11.83
N SER A 539 -3.06 -22.85 -12.53
CA SER A 539 -2.41 -21.54 -12.37
C SER A 539 -3.34 -20.41 -11.88
N GLY A 540 -4.67 -20.55 -11.99
CA GLY A 540 -5.62 -19.55 -11.45
C GLY A 540 -5.49 -19.40 -9.93
N ASP A 541 -5.37 -20.52 -9.23
CA ASP A 541 -5.17 -20.58 -7.78
C ASP A 541 -3.87 -19.90 -7.34
N VAL A 542 -2.83 -19.88 -8.18
CA VAL A 542 -1.57 -19.18 -7.90
C VAL A 542 -1.81 -17.67 -7.92
N LEU A 543 -2.38 -17.13 -9.00
CA LEU A 543 -2.63 -15.69 -9.12
C LEU A 543 -3.54 -15.17 -8.00
N GLU A 544 -4.61 -15.88 -7.68
CA GLU A 544 -5.53 -15.47 -6.61
C GLU A 544 -4.84 -15.50 -5.24
N ARG A 545 -4.10 -16.57 -4.92
CA ARG A 545 -3.36 -16.69 -3.67
C ARG A 545 -2.30 -15.60 -3.53
N GLN A 546 -1.54 -15.30 -4.59
CA GLN A 546 -0.52 -14.26 -4.52
C GLN A 546 -1.10 -12.85 -4.51
N ARG A 547 -2.25 -12.63 -5.16
CA ARG A 547 -3.05 -11.40 -4.98
C ARG A 547 -3.46 -11.21 -3.53
N ARG A 548 -3.95 -12.26 -2.87
CA ARG A 548 -4.30 -12.22 -1.43
C ARG A 548 -3.08 -11.99 -0.52
N ASN A 549 -1.91 -12.52 -0.87
CA ASN A 549 -0.66 -12.26 -0.12
C ASN A 549 -0.19 -10.81 -0.26
N LEU A 550 -0.21 -10.24 -1.48
CA LEU A 550 0.04 -8.81 -1.69
C LEU A 550 -0.98 -7.95 -0.94
N ALA A 551 -2.26 -8.30 -1.06
CA ALA A 551 -3.36 -7.61 -0.42
C ALA A 551 -3.22 -7.59 1.11
N LEU A 552 -2.81 -8.71 1.70
CA LEU A 552 -2.58 -8.83 3.14
C LEU A 552 -1.49 -7.88 3.63
N PHE A 553 -0.39 -7.74 2.88
CA PHE A 553 0.70 -6.84 3.26
C PHE A 553 0.31 -5.36 3.22
N GLN A 554 -0.76 -4.99 2.52
CA GLN A 554 -1.24 -3.61 2.50
C GLN A 554 -1.84 -3.15 3.83
N HIS A 555 -2.07 -4.06 4.79
CA HIS A 555 -2.54 -3.73 6.13
C HIS A 555 -1.67 -2.63 6.76
N HIS A 556 -2.29 -1.77 7.57
CA HIS A 556 -1.64 -0.65 8.23
C HIS A 556 -0.60 -1.03 9.29
N ASP A 557 -0.35 -2.32 9.58
CA ASP A 557 0.89 -2.79 10.26
C ASP A 557 1.81 -3.67 9.40
N GLY A 558 1.39 -4.00 8.18
CA GLY A 558 2.20 -4.69 7.17
C GLY A 558 3.18 -3.72 6.48
N VAL A 559 2.71 -3.05 5.43
CA VAL A 559 3.54 -2.17 4.57
C VAL A 559 4.13 -0.98 5.34
N THR A 560 3.51 -0.56 6.43
CA THR A 560 4.02 0.48 7.35
C THR A 560 5.26 0.03 8.12
N GLY A 561 5.46 -1.28 8.28
CA GLY A 561 6.57 -1.86 9.02
C GLY A 561 6.41 -1.81 10.54
N THR A 562 5.20 -1.60 11.05
CA THR A 562 4.93 -1.36 12.47
C THR A 562 4.57 -2.61 13.27
N ALA A 563 4.43 -3.76 12.62
CA ALA A 563 4.29 -5.05 13.27
C ALA A 563 5.58 -5.53 14.01
N LYS A 564 5.39 -6.51 14.91
CA LYS A 564 6.49 -7.21 15.60
C LYS A 564 7.32 -8.03 14.62
N ASP A 565 8.59 -8.28 14.96
CA ASP A 565 9.55 -8.93 14.06
C ASP A 565 9.07 -10.28 13.51
N HIS A 566 8.52 -11.15 14.36
CA HIS A 566 8.02 -12.46 13.90
C HIS A 566 6.83 -12.36 12.94
N VAL A 567 6.01 -11.31 13.07
CA VAL A 567 4.89 -11.02 12.16
C VAL A 567 5.41 -10.48 10.84
N VAL A 568 6.44 -9.63 10.88
CA VAL A 568 7.10 -9.17 9.66
C VAL A 568 7.77 -10.30 8.91
N VAL A 569 8.40 -11.25 9.62
CA VAL A 569 8.92 -12.47 9.01
C VAL A 569 7.80 -13.29 8.34
N ASP A 570 6.62 -13.37 8.96
CA ASP A 570 5.46 -14.04 8.36
C ASP A 570 5.01 -13.36 7.05
N TYR A 571 4.84 -12.04 7.03
CA TYR A 571 4.56 -11.29 5.79
C TYR A 571 5.67 -11.47 4.75
N ALA A 572 6.92 -11.40 5.17
CA ALA A 572 8.07 -11.47 4.29
C ALA A 572 8.17 -12.83 3.59
N ASN A 573 7.90 -13.93 4.30
CA ASN A 573 7.83 -15.26 3.70
C ASN A 573 6.69 -15.34 2.67
N LYS A 574 5.49 -14.85 3.00
CA LYS A 574 4.35 -14.83 2.07
C LYS A 574 4.64 -14.02 0.80
N MET A 575 5.30 -12.86 0.93
CA MET A 575 5.72 -12.06 -0.22
C MET A 575 6.82 -12.74 -1.05
N HIS A 576 7.81 -13.35 -0.38
CA HIS A 576 8.89 -14.06 -1.04
C HIS A 576 8.39 -15.25 -1.85
N ASP A 577 7.57 -16.10 -1.24
CA ASP A 577 6.93 -17.25 -1.88
C ASP A 577 6.08 -16.77 -3.07
N GLY A 578 5.38 -15.64 -2.90
CA GLY A 578 4.60 -15.01 -3.96
C GLY A 578 5.44 -14.61 -5.17
N ILE A 579 6.57 -13.93 -4.95
CA ILE A 579 7.48 -13.55 -6.04
C ILE A 579 7.98 -14.81 -6.77
N VAL A 580 8.49 -15.80 -6.04
CA VAL A 580 9.08 -17.02 -6.63
C VAL A 580 8.05 -17.81 -7.46
N GLU A 581 6.84 -17.97 -6.95
CA GLU A 581 5.78 -18.68 -7.66
C GLU A 581 5.29 -17.91 -8.89
N LEU A 582 5.16 -16.57 -8.81
CA LEU A 582 4.75 -15.74 -9.94
C LEU A 582 5.83 -15.72 -11.04
N GLU A 583 7.11 -15.63 -10.68
CA GLU A 583 8.21 -15.75 -11.63
C GLU A 583 8.22 -17.11 -12.34
N SER A 584 7.92 -18.18 -11.59
CA SER A 584 7.79 -19.52 -12.16
C SER A 584 6.61 -19.61 -13.13
N LEU A 585 5.48 -18.97 -12.81
CA LEU A 585 4.32 -18.85 -13.68
C LEU A 585 4.63 -18.03 -14.95
N MET A 586 5.37 -16.94 -14.81
CA MET A 586 5.84 -16.13 -15.94
C MET A 586 6.73 -16.96 -16.86
N ALA A 587 7.71 -17.69 -16.32
CA ALA A 587 8.59 -18.54 -17.10
C ALA A 587 7.83 -19.63 -17.88
N ALA A 588 6.85 -20.27 -17.24
CA ALA A 588 5.97 -21.24 -17.91
C ALA A 588 5.14 -20.58 -19.03
N SER A 589 4.61 -19.39 -18.78
CA SER A 589 3.80 -18.63 -19.75
C SER A 589 4.63 -18.18 -20.97
N VAL A 590 5.89 -17.77 -20.77
CA VAL A 590 6.82 -17.48 -21.87
C VAL A 590 7.07 -18.73 -22.72
N GLY A 591 7.32 -19.89 -22.08
CA GLY A 591 7.54 -21.15 -22.77
C GLY A 591 6.37 -21.52 -23.70
N GLU A 592 5.14 -21.39 -23.18
CA GLU A 592 3.92 -21.63 -23.95
C GLU A 592 3.77 -20.67 -25.13
N ILE A 593 3.90 -19.36 -24.92
CA ILE A 593 3.78 -18.36 -25.99
C ILE A 593 4.82 -18.59 -27.10
N LEU A 594 6.02 -19.06 -26.76
CA LEU A 594 7.07 -19.39 -27.71
C LEU A 594 6.92 -20.78 -28.35
N GLY A 595 5.76 -21.44 -28.18
CA GLY A 595 5.38 -22.68 -28.85
C GLY A 595 5.96 -23.95 -28.23
N GLN A 596 6.43 -23.89 -26.99
CA GLN A 596 6.94 -25.06 -26.27
C GLN A 596 5.86 -25.62 -25.34
N LYS A 597 5.38 -26.84 -25.63
CA LYS A 597 4.34 -27.49 -24.81
C LYS A 597 4.89 -27.81 -23.40
N VAL A 598 4.29 -27.26 -22.36
CA VAL A 598 4.63 -27.45 -20.93
C VAL A 598 4.65 -28.92 -20.49
N ARG A 599 3.94 -29.80 -21.20
CA ARG A 599 3.76 -31.22 -20.81
C ARG A 599 5.02 -32.11 -20.87
N SER A 600 6.14 -31.68 -21.45
CA SER A 600 7.27 -32.59 -21.76
C SER A 600 8.65 -32.24 -21.20
N THR A 601 8.86 -31.08 -20.58
CA THR A 601 10.19 -30.70 -20.05
C THR A 601 10.09 -29.77 -18.84
N PRO A 602 10.82 -30.03 -17.73
CA PRO A 602 10.90 -29.08 -16.63
C PRO A 602 11.66 -27.80 -17.05
N HIS A 603 11.06 -26.64 -16.73
CA HIS A 603 11.59 -25.27 -16.76
C HIS A 603 12.61 -24.92 -17.86
N LEU A 604 12.13 -24.67 -19.08
CA LEU A 604 12.94 -24.18 -20.20
C LEU A 604 13.44 -22.73 -20.01
N PHE A 605 12.70 -21.93 -19.24
CA PHE A 605 13.06 -20.58 -18.86
C PHE A 605 13.08 -20.46 -17.34
N GLU A 606 13.88 -19.52 -16.85
CA GLU A 606 13.99 -19.17 -15.44
C GLU A 606 14.16 -17.66 -15.30
N SER A 607 13.80 -17.11 -14.12
CA SER A 607 14.08 -15.71 -13.82
C SER A 607 15.59 -15.46 -13.79
N VAL A 608 15.99 -14.32 -14.35
CA VAL A 608 17.39 -13.83 -14.36
C VAL A 608 17.81 -13.36 -12.98
N GLU A 609 16.87 -13.03 -12.11
CA GLU A 609 17.12 -12.72 -10.71
C GLU A 609 16.80 -13.94 -9.85
N LEU A 610 17.60 -14.14 -8.80
CA LEU A 610 17.36 -15.15 -7.79
C LEU A 610 17.33 -14.49 -6.42
N ARG A 611 16.18 -14.54 -5.78
CA ARG A 611 16.05 -14.26 -4.35
C ARG A 611 16.09 -15.57 -3.59
N LYS A 612 17.06 -15.74 -2.68
CA LYS A 612 17.24 -17.01 -1.93
C LYS A 612 16.33 -17.14 -0.71
N SER A 613 15.98 -16.02 -0.09
CA SER A 613 15.17 -15.98 1.12
C SER A 613 14.47 -14.62 1.24
N TYR A 614 13.52 -14.54 2.16
CA TYR A 614 12.69 -13.37 2.41
C TYR A 614 13.47 -12.12 2.87
N ASP A 615 14.68 -12.27 3.41
CA ASP A 615 15.52 -11.22 4.01
C ASP A 615 16.77 -10.89 3.18
N MET A 616 16.87 -11.42 1.95
CA MET A 616 18.01 -11.22 1.07
C MET A 616 17.61 -10.43 -0.18
N LEU A 617 18.49 -9.53 -0.62
CA LEU A 617 18.37 -8.87 -1.92
C LEU A 617 18.48 -9.90 -3.07
N PRO A 618 17.81 -9.67 -4.20
CA PRO A 618 17.95 -10.54 -5.37
C PRO A 618 19.39 -10.45 -5.90
N VAL A 619 19.92 -11.59 -6.37
CA VAL A 619 21.20 -11.65 -7.08
C VAL A 619 20.96 -12.05 -8.52
N SER A 620 21.62 -11.37 -9.45
CA SER A 620 21.55 -11.74 -10.87
C SER A 620 22.24 -13.09 -11.10
N LYS A 621 21.55 -14.02 -11.76
CA LYS A 621 22.13 -15.29 -12.20
C LYS A 621 23.13 -15.04 -13.32
N VAL A 622 24.23 -15.79 -13.25
CA VAL A 622 25.27 -15.72 -14.27
C VAL A 622 24.86 -16.61 -15.44
N VAL A 623 24.75 -16.02 -16.62
CA VAL A 623 24.53 -16.73 -17.87
C VAL A 623 25.86 -17.40 -18.24
N GLU A 624 25.93 -18.71 -18.06
CA GLU A 624 27.14 -19.49 -18.36
C GLU A 624 27.35 -19.64 -19.88
N ILE A 625 28.42 -19.06 -20.39
CA ILE A 625 28.82 -19.13 -21.79
C ILE A 625 29.93 -20.18 -21.95
N LYS A 626 29.56 -21.46 -21.78
CA LYS A 626 30.47 -22.62 -21.92
C LYS A 626 30.17 -23.42 -23.20
N ASN A 627 31.21 -23.83 -23.92
CA ASN A 627 31.18 -24.81 -25.03
C ASN A 627 30.31 -24.44 -26.25
N PHE A 628 30.50 -23.27 -26.86
CA PHE A 628 29.80 -22.84 -28.10
C PHE A 628 28.25 -22.88 -28.01
N LYS A 629 27.68 -22.87 -26.79
CA LYS A 629 26.23 -22.85 -26.58
C LYS A 629 25.69 -21.44 -26.71
N VAL A 630 24.68 -21.27 -27.55
CA VAL A 630 23.90 -20.04 -27.65
C VAL A 630 22.89 -20.00 -26.51
N GLN A 631 22.99 -18.99 -25.65
CA GLN A 631 22.03 -18.74 -24.58
C GLN A 631 20.94 -17.80 -25.06
N ARG A 632 19.70 -18.08 -24.68
CA ARG A 632 18.54 -17.28 -25.05
C ARG A 632 18.07 -16.47 -23.85
N VAL A 633 17.98 -15.15 -24.02
CA VAL A 633 17.40 -14.24 -23.03
C VAL A 633 16.12 -13.66 -23.60
N VAL A 634 15.03 -13.71 -22.82
CA VAL A 634 13.71 -13.22 -23.24
C VAL A 634 13.30 -12.10 -22.30
N PHE A 635 12.94 -10.96 -22.89
CA PHE A 635 12.41 -9.81 -22.17
C PHE A 635 10.90 -9.74 -22.40
N TYR A 636 10.16 -9.55 -21.31
CA TYR A 636 8.73 -9.27 -21.33
C TYR A 636 8.47 -7.82 -20.95
N ASN A 637 7.61 -7.15 -21.71
CA ASN A 637 7.17 -5.79 -21.43
C ASN A 637 5.70 -5.80 -21.00
N PRO A 638 5.39 -5.57 -19.71
CA PRO A 638 4.02 -5.49 -19.22
C PRO A 638 3.35 -4.12 -19.49
N LEU A 639 4.02 -3.20 -20.17
CA LEU A 639 3.48 -1.88 -20.51
C LEU A 639 2.77 -1.88 -21.87
N GLU A 640 1.85 -0.93 -22.04
CA GLU A 640 1.08 -0.71 -23.27
C GLU A 640 1.83 0.14 -24.32
N GLU A 641 3.11 0.43 -24.06
CA GLU A 641 3.99 1.19 -24.95
C GLU A 641 5.28 0.42 -25.24
N THR A 642 5.93 0.73 -26.37
CA THR A 642 7.21 0.13 -26.73
C THR A 642 8.28 0.52 -25.72
N LEU A 643 8.90 -0.47 -25.08
CA LEU A 643 9.98 -0.24 -24.14
C LEU A 643 11.33 -0.30 -24.88
N GLN A 644 12.10 0.78 -24.80
CA GLN A 644 13.48 0.84 -25.26
C GLN A 644 14.39 1.21 -24.11
N GLN A 645 15.34 0.34 -23.78
CA GLN A 645 16.27 0.55 -22.67
C GLN A 645 17.56 -0.24 -22.89
N VAL A 646 18.62 0.11 -22.18
CA VAL A 646 19.81 -0.73 -22.04
C VAL A 646 19.56 -1.72 -20.90
N ALA A 647 19.47 -3.00 -21.24
CA ALA A 647 19.34 -4.08 -20.26
C ALA A 647 20.71 -4.48 -19.72
N MET A 648 20.72 -5.18 -18.59
CA MET A 648 21.92 -5.77 -17.98
C MET A 648 21.68 -7.24 -17.67
N VAL A 649 22.62 -8.10 -18.04
CA VAL A 649 22.69 -9.50 -17.62
C VAL A 649 24.10 -9.84 -17.15
N MET A 650 24.23 -10.78 -16.22
CA MET A 650 25.55 -11.24 -15.76
C MET A 650 26.08 -12.36 -16.64
N VAL A 651 27.35 -12.32 -17.01
CA VAL A 651 28.04 -13.37 -17.79
C VAL A 651 29.36 -13.78 -17.11
N ASP A 652 29.82 -15.01 -17.36
CA ASP A 652 31.07 -15.58 -16.84
C ASP A 652 32.27 -15.44 -17.80
N ASN A 653 32.04 -14.88 -18.98
CA ASN A 653 33.03 -14.78 -20.05
C ASN A 653 33.08 -13.34 -20.61
N PRO A 654 34.25 -12.70 -20.72
CA PRO A 654 34.38 -11.37 -21.31
C PRO A 654 34.36 -11.36 -22.85
N ALA A 655 34.55 -12.50 -23.51
CA ALA A 655 34.51 -12.64 -24.96
C ALA A 655 33.11 -13.10 -25.41
N VAL A 656 32.15 -12.19 -25.43
CA VAL A 656 30.74 -12.47 -25.74
C VAL A 656 30.18 -11.58 -26.84
N CYS A 657 29.23 -12.12 -27.58
CA CYS A 657 28.50 -11.46 -28.65
C CYS A 657 26.99 -11.57 -28.43
N VAL A 658 26.25 -10.51 -28.78
CA VAL A 658 24.79 -10.43 -28.64
C VAL A 658 24.15 -10.29 -30.01
N PHE A 659 23.10 -11.07 -30.25
CA PHE A 659 22.29 -11.01 -31.47
C PHE A 659 20.82 -10.84 -31.14
N ASP A 660 20.09 -10.15 -32.02
CA ASP A 660 18.64 -10.13 -31.95
C ASP A 660 18.03 -11.45 -32.49
N SER A 661 16.70 -11.55 -32.45
CA SER A 661 15.97 -12.74 -32.93
C SER A 661 16.12 -13.00 -34.43
N LEU A 662 16.59 -12.03 -35.22
CA LEU A 662 16.86 -12.15 -36.66
C LEU A 662 18.33 -12.51 -36.95
N GLY A 663 19.15 -12.67 -35.91
CA GLY A 663 20.58 -12.97 -36.04
C GLY A 663 21.43 -11.76 -36.40
N LYS A 664 20.91 -10.54 -36.22
CA LYS A 664 21.68 -9.30 -36.43
C LYS A 664 22.53 -9.00 -35.18
N PRO A 665 23.82 -8.67 -35.32
CA PRO A 665 24.64 -8.22 -34.21
C PRO A 665 24.05 -6.99 -33.50
N VAL A 666 24.10 -7.01 -32.18
CA VAL A 666 23.65 -5.92 -31.29
C VAL A 666 24.85 -5.37 -30.56
N GLN A 667 25.07 -4.06 -30.65
CA GLN A 667 26.14 -3.38 -29.92
C GLN A 667 26.02 -3.68 -28.42
N SER A 668 27.13 -4.09 -27.81
CA SER A 668 27.17 -4.46 -26.40
C SER A 668 28.42 -3.92 -25.69
N GLN A 669 28.29 -3.79 -24.37
CA GLN A 669 29.35 -3.31 -23.47
C GLN A 669 29.47 -4.25 -22.28
N LEU A 670 30.70 -4.46 -21.80
CA LEU A 670 30.98 -5.12 -20.55
C LEU A 670 31.49 -4.13 -19.50
N SER A 671 30.95 -4.25 -18.30
CA SER A 671 31.35 -3.48 -17.12
C SER A 671 31.75 -4.41 -15.97
N PRO A 672 32.75 -4.04 -15.15
CA PRO A 672 33.15 -4.84 -14.00
C PRO A 672 31.97 -5.07 -13.06
N ASP A 673 31.94 -6.23 -12.42
CA ASP A 673 31.04 -6.49 -11.30
C ASP A 673 31.69 -6.01 -10.00
N TRP A 674 31.18 -4.91 -9.46
CA TRP A 674 31.69 -4.34 -8.21
C TRP A 674 31.24 -5.13 -6.97
N GLY A 675 30.36 -6.12 -7.14
CA GLY A 675 29.75 -6.87 -6.04
C GLY A 675 28.66 -6.08 -5.32
N ALA A 676 27.84 -6.81 -4.55
CA ALA A 676 26.82 -6.21 -3.69
C ALA A 676 27.38 -6.07 -2.26
N GLY A 677 27.49 -4.83 -1.77
CA GLY A 677 27.64 -4.54 -0.35
C GLY A 677 28.92 -3.83 0.08
N ILE A 678 28.99 -3.52 1.38
CA ILE A 678 30.03 -2.68 2.00
C ILE A 678 31.40 -3.38 2.07
N THR A 679 31.41 -4.70 2.03
CA THR A 679 32.61 -5.55 2.08
C THR A 679 32.91 -6.24 0.75
N ALA A 680 32.37 -5.73 -0.36
CA ALA A 680 32.52 -6.38 -1.65
C ALA A 680 34.01 -6.60 -2.00
N SER A 681 34.37 -7.85 -2.24
CA SER A 681 35.68 -8.19 -2.82
C SER A 681 35.60 -7.84 -4.31
N PHE A 682 36.38 -6.87 -4.77
CA PHE A 682 36.44 -6.43 -6.18
C PHE A 682 37.10 -7.47 -7.11
N THR A 683 37.05 -8.75 -6.73
CA THR A 683 37.69 -9.90 -7.38
C THR A 683 36.68 -10.80 -8.08
N SER A 684 35.47 -10.31 -8.37
CA SER A 684 34.44 -11.08 -9.09
C SER A 684 34.96 -11.43 -10.49
N LYS A 685 34.82 -12.70 -10.89
CA LYS A 685 35.12 -13.16 -12.26
C LYS A 685 33.96 -12.94 -13.24
N ASN A 686 32.86 -12.41 -12.74
CA ASN A 686 31.67 -12.17 -13.54
C ASN A 686 31.71 -10.76 -14.13
N HIS A 687 30.92 -10.56 -15.18
CA HIS A 687 30.85 -9.28 -15.89
C HIS A 687 29.40 -8.87 -16.11
N ARG A 688 29.13 -7.56 -16.03
CA ARG A 688 27.84 -6.98 -16.37
C ARG A 688 27.80 -6.69 -17.87
N LEU A 689 27.05 -7.50 -18.61
CA LEU A 689 26.83 -7.32 -20.05
C LEU A 689 25.63 -6.41 -20.27
N HIS A 690 25.88 -5.28 -20.93
CA HIS A 690 24.90 -4.27 -21.28
C HIS A 690 24.62 -4.26 -22.78
N PHE A 691 23.35 -4.20 -23.16
CA PHE A 691 22.94 -4.08 -24.57
C PHE A 691 21.55 -3.44 -24.70
N PRO A 692 21.28 -2.68 -25.78
CA PRO A 692 19.97 -2.09 -26.01
C PRO A 692 18.93 -3.18 -26.34
N VAL A 693 17.80 -3.12 -25.65
CA VAL A 693 16.62 -3.96 -25.89
C VAL A 693 15.45 -3.10 -26.37
N THR A 694 14.70 -3.62 -27.33
CA THR A 694 13.43 -3.04 -27.77
C THR A 694 12.36 -4.11 -27.66
N VAL A 695 11.33 -3.84 -26.85
CA VAL A 695 10.25 -4.78 -26.58
C VAL A 695 8.92 -4.12 -26.92
N SER A 696 8.12 -4.77 -27.75
CA SER A 696 6.79 -4.28 -28.12
C SER A 696 5.85 -4.16 -26.92
N PRO A 697 4.79 -3.34 -27.00
CA PRO A 697 3.73 -3.29 -25.99
C PRO A 697 3.18 -4.68 -25.69
N LEU A 698 3.05 -5.02 -24.40
CA LEU A 698 2.53 -6.31 -23.93
C LEU A 698 3.19 -7.52 -24.60
N GLY A 699 4.44 -7.36 -25.03
CA GLY A 699 5.12 -8.28 -25.95
C GLY A 699 6.38 -8.91 -25.36
N LEU A 700 6.92 -9.86 -26.12
CA LEU A 700 8.20 -10.52 -25.84
C LEU A 700 9.25 -10.12 -26.87
N ALA A 701 10.49 -9.96 -26.44
CA ALA A 701 11.65 -9.83 -27.32
C ALA A 701 12.70 -10.87 -26.92
N THR A 702 13.32 -11.52 -27.90
CA THR A 702 14.33 -12.56 -27.68
C THR A 702 15.68 -12.09 -28.20
N TYR A 703 16.71 -12.26 -27.38
CA TYR A 703 18.10 -12.00 -27.70
C TYR A 703 18.94 -13.26 -27.47
N LEU A 704 20.00 -13.41 -28.24
CA LEU A 704 20.92 -14.55 -28.20
C LEU A 704 22.29 -14.08 -27.75
N ILE A 705 22.87 -14.77 -26.77
CA ILE A 705 24.21 -14.50 -26.24
C ILE A 705 25.08 -15.72 -26.54
N THR A 706 26.24 -15.49 -27.15
CA THR A 706 27.20 -16.54 -27.51
C THR A 706 28.61 -16.12 -27.18
N ALA A 707 29.52 -17.09 -27.08
CA ALA A 707 30.95 -16.83 -27.08
C ALA A 707 31.36 -16.15 -28.39
N ASP A 708 32.47 -15.41 -28.33
CA ASP A 708 33.10 -14.79 -29.48
C ASP A 708 33.35 -15.79 -30.63
N THR A 709 33.06 -15.36 -31.86
CA THR A 709 33.20 -16.11 -33.10
C THR A 709 33.68 -15.16 -34.18
N ASP A 710 34.38 -15.66 -35.22
CA ASP A 710 35.01 -14.85 -36.26
C ASP A 710 34.07 -13.88 -37.04
N ASN A 711 32.74 -13.96 -36.82
CA ASN A 711 31.70 -13.17 -37.50
C ASN A 711 30.87 -12.29 -36.55
N CYS A 712 31.37 -11.91 -35.36
CA CYS A 712 30.58 -11.14 -34.40
C CYS A 712 31.27 -9.89 -33.83
N ASP A 713 30.46 -8.88 -33.50
CA ASP A 713 30.91 -7.66 -32.84
C ASP A 713 31.02 -7.93 -31.33
N THR A 714 32.23 -8.30 -30.87
CA THR A 714 32.50 -8.61 -29.46
C THR A 714 32.17 -7.41 -28.56
N ALA A 715 31.62 -7.70 -27.38
CA ALA A 715 31.25 -6.68 -26.41
C ALA A 715 32.45 -5.80 -26.02
N SER A 716 32.25 -4.49 -26.08
CA SER A 716 33.30 -3.51 -25.74
C SER A 716 33.55 -3.45 -24.24
N LEU A 717 34.81 -3.59 -23.82
CA LEU A 717 35.20 -3.43 -22.41
C LEU A 717 35.14 -1.95 -22.01
N SER A 718 34.50 -1.67 -20.88
CA SER A 718 34.55 -0.33 -20.27
C SER A 718 35.96 0.01 -19.76
N SER A 719 36.32 1.28 -19.87
CA SER A 719 37.52 1.82 -19.22
C SER A 719 37.24 2.11 -17.75
N VAL A 720 38.20 1.85 -16.86
CA VAL A 720 38.05 2.07 -15.42
C VAL A 720 39.04 3.11 -14.94
N SER A 721 38.57 4.11 -14.20
CA SER A 721 39.41 5.09 -13.49
C SER A 721 39.25 4.93 -11.99
N VAL A 722 40.36 4.91 -11.27
CA VAL A 722 40.42 4.65 -9.82
C VAL A 722 40.97 5.88 -9.11
N PHE A 723 40.22 6.38 -8.13
CA PHE A 723 40.60 7.51 -7.27
C PHE A 723 40.57 7.08 -5.81
N ASN A 724 41.53 7.59 -5.02
CA ASN A 724 41.73 7.24 -3.61
C ASN A 724 41.84 5.73 -3.37
N GLU A 725 42.69 5.08 -4.16
CA GLU A 725 42.91 3.63 -4.10
C GLU A 725 43.29 3.15 -2.69
N PRO A 726 42.57 2.15 -2.14
CA PRO A 726 43.00 1.45 -0.93
C PRO A 726 44.12 0.45 -1.25
N ARG A 727 44.99 0.16 -0.28
CA ARG A 727 46.23 -0.63 -0.49
C ARG A 727 46.02 -2.01 -1.12
N ASP A 728 44.86 -2.61 -0.92
CA ASP A 728 44.54 -3.97 -1.36
C ASP A 728 43.60 -4.01 -2.59
N PHE A 729 43.38 -2.87 -3.25
CA PHE A 729 42.57 -2.84 -4.47
C PHE A 729 43.32 -3.53 -5.62
N MET A 730 42.63 -4.43 -6.31
CA MET A 730 43.13 -5.06 -7.53
C MET A 730 42.23 -4.67 -8.68
N CYS A 731 42.83 -4.23 -9.79
CA CYS A 731 42.07 -3.98 -11.01
C CYS A 731 41.38 -5.28 -11.46
N PRO A 732 40.05 -5.28 -11.68
CA PRO A 732 39.36 -6.47 -12.16
C PRO A 732 39.84 -6.86 -13.55
N ASP A 733 40.21 -8.13 -13.75
CA ASP A 733 40.51 -8.68 -15.08
C ASP A 733 39.19 -8.84 -15.87
N PRO A 734 39.15 -8.56 -17.20
CA PRO A 734 40.22 -8.11 -18.09
C PRO A 734 40.26 -6.58 -18.32
N TYR A 735 39.79 -5.79 -17.36
CA TYR A 735 39.63 -4.34 -17.54
C TYR A 735 40.96 -3.59 -17.37
N LEU A 736 41.09 -2.45 -18.05
CA LEU A 736 42.23 -1.56 -17.90
C LEU A 736 41.89 -0.44 -16.91
N CYS A 737 42.55 -0.46 -15.75
CA CYS A 737 42.41 0.58 -14.73
C CYS A 737 43.46 1.69 -14.90
N THR A 738 43.00 2.93 -14.94
CA THR A 738 43.83 4.13 -14.84
C THR A 738 43.78 4.66 -13.41
N TYR A 739 44.95 4.81 -12.80
CA TYR A 739 45.08 5.25 -11.41
C TYR A 739 45.40 6.74 -11.36
N HIS A 740 44.62 7.47 -10.55
CA HIS A 740 44.80 8.90 -10.36
C HIS A 740 45.32 9.18 -8.94
N PRO A 741 46.64 9.26 -8.72
CA PRO A 741 47.19 9.71 -7.45
C PRO A 741 46.74 11.17 -7.22
N GLY A 742 46.31 11.50 -5.99
CA GLY A 742 45.47 12.66 -5.69
C GLY A 742 45.83 14.00 -6.36
N GLY A 743 44.82 14.83 -6.64
CA GLY A 743 44.97 16.15 -7.28
C GLY A 743 43.83 16.54 -8.22
N HIS A 744 43.08 15.57 -8.74
CA HIS A 744 41.79 15.84 -9.39
C HIS A 744 40.72 15.99 -8.32
N GLU A 745 39.99 17.12 -8.31
CA GLU A 745 38.87 17.34 -7.37
C GLU A 745 37.52 16.85 -7.91
N ARG A 746 37.41 16.70 -9.24
CA ARG A 746 36.14 16.47 -9.93
C ARG A 746 36.28 15.40 -11.00
N VAL A 747 35.27 14.56 -11.14
CA VAL A 747 35.12 13.59 -12.22
C VAL A 747 33.69 13.63 -12.75
N SER A 748 33.49 13.33 -14.04
CA SER A 748 32.15 13.34 -14.62
C SER A 748 31.84 12.07 -15.40
N ILE A 749 30.58 11.68 -15.37
CA ILE A 749 29.99 10.72 -16.31
C ILE A 749 29.03 11.44 -17.25
N SER A 750 28.92 10.96 -18.48
CA SER A 750 28.16 11.60 -19.56
C SER A 750 27.25 10.62 -20.31
N SER A 751 26.15 11.15 -20.82
CA SER A 751 25.33 10.54 -21.86
C SER A 751 25.07 11.53 -22.99
N SER A 752 24.29 11.11 -24.00
CA SER A 752 23.89 12.02 -25.09
C SER A 752 22.95 13.15 -24.63
N GLN A 753 22.39 13.08 -23.43
CA GLN A 753 21.38 14.02 -22.93
C GLN A 753 21.85 14.87 -21.73
N GLN A 754 22.78 14.37 -20.93
CA GLN A 754 23.20 15.03 -19.69
C GLN A 754 24.60 14.58 -19.26
N SER A 755 25.18 15.28 -18.30
CA SER A 755 26.37 14.82 -17.58
C SER A 755 26.24 15.11 -16.10
N LEU A 756 26.83 14.27 -15.26
CA LEU A 756 26.84 14.41 -13.82
C LEU A 756 28.29 14.57 -13.36
N VAL A 757 28.53 15.52 -12.46
CA VAL A 757 29.86 15.81 -11.93
C VAL A 757 29.92 15.46 -10.45
N PHE A 758 30.92 14.69 -10.06
CA PHE A 758 31.13 14.16 -8.73
C PHE A 758 32.44 14.67 -8.14
N SER A 759 32.47 14.80 -6.82
CA SER A 759 33.70 15.03 -6.07
C SER A 759 34.49 13.74 -6.00
N THR A 760 35.75 13.77 -6.44
CA THR A 760 36.66 12.63 -6.27
C THR A 760 37.09 12.45 -4.81
N GLN A 761 36.90 13.46 -3.96
CA GLN A 761 37.24 13.41 -2.54
C GLN A 761 36.20 12.67 -1.72
N THR A 762 34.91 12.95 -1.97
CA THR A 762 33.79 12.38 -1.20
C THR A 762 33.03 11.29 -1.96
N GLY A 763 33.16 11.25 -3.29
CA GLY A 763 32.38 10.37 -4.15
C GLY A 763 30.92 10.80 -4.33
N LEU A 764 30.56 12.03 -3.93
CA LEU A 764 29.18 12.52 -3.98
C LEU A 764 28.94 13.46 -5.17
N LEU A 765 27.70 13.54 -5.65
CA LEU A 765 27.29 14.47 -6.71
C LEU A 765 27.51 15.93 -6.28
N MET A 766 28.05 16.72 -7.19
CA MET A 766 28.22 18.18 -7.01
C MET A 766 27.30 18.97 -7.93
N SER A 767 27.17 18.56 -9.19
CA SER A 767 26.41 19.30 -10.18
C SER A 767 25.93 18.42 -11.32
N HIS A 768 24.88 18.91 -11.98
CA HIS A 768 24.33 18.35 -13.21
C HIS A 768 24.60 19.32 -14.37
N LYS A 769 25.06 18.80 -15.51
CA LYS A 769 25.22 19.54 -16.76
C LYS A 769 24.16 19.08 -17.76
N SER A 770 23.29 20.00 -18.18
CA SER A 770 22.33 19.70 -19.25
C SER A 770 23.02 19.62 -20.61
N SER A 771 22.33 19.04 -21.60
CA SER A 771 22.79 18.94 -23.00
C SER A 771 23.20 20.28 -23.64
N ASN A 772 22.67 21.40 -23.16
CA ASN A 772 23.05 22.75 -23.61
C ASN A 772 24.32 23.31 -22.94
N GLY A 773 24.99 22.53 -22.09
CA GLY A 773 26.23 22.90 -21.42
C GLY A 773 26.06 23.66 -20.10
N ASN A 774 24.82 24.01 -19.71
CA ASN A 774 24.58 24.69 -18.44
C ASN A 774 24.82 23.75 -17.25
N GLU A 775 25.74 24.14 -16.38
CA GLU A 775 26.03 23.45 -15.14
C GLU A 775 25.15 24.02 -14.01
N LEU A 776 24.34 23.15 -13.40
CA LEU A 776 23.42 23.47 -12.31
C LEU A 776 23.89 22.77 -11.04
N PRO A 777 23.99 23.49 -9.91
CA PRO A 777 24.37 22.88 -8.64
C PRO A 777 23.27 21.92 -8.16
N VAL A 778 23.67 20.68 -7.92
CA VAL A 778 22.85 19.62 -7.33
C VAL A 778 23.78 18.84 -6.42
N GLU A 779 23.97 19.32 -5.20
CA GLU A 779 24.91 18.73 -4.26
C GLU A 779 24.23 17.62 -3.47
N GLU A 780 24.82 16.43 -3.49
CA GLU A 780 24.42 15.28 -2.69
C GLU A 780 25.15 15.32 -1.35
N GLU A 781 24.40 15.13 -0.26
CA GLU A 781 24.92 15.04 1.10
C GLU A 781 24.32 13.82 1.79
N ILE A 782 25.17 12.98 2.37
CA ILE A 782 24.75 11.88 3.24
C ILE A 782 24.84 12.36 4.69
N ALA A 783 23.71 12.34 5.38
CA ALA A 783 23.58 12.83 6.75
C ALA A 783 22.77 11.87 7.62
N MET A 784 22.81 12.08 8.94
CA MET A 784 22.15 11.20 9.89
C MET A 784 21.54 11.98 11.05
N TYR A 785 20.30 11.63 11.40
CA TYR A 785 19.66 12.10 12.63
C TYR A 785 20.05 11.21 13.81
N THR A 786 20.13 11.83 14.98
CA THR A 786 20.06 11.12 16.27
C THR A 786 18.62 11.11 16.72
N SER A 787 18.09 9.94 17.10
CA SER A 787 16.64 9.73 17.19
C SER A 787 16.26 8.96 18.47
N GLN A 788 16.88 9.26 19.60
CA GLN A 788 16.50 8.60 20.86
C GLN A 788 15.06 8.98 21.23
N GLY A 789 14.19 7.99 21.35
CA GLY A 789 12.77 8.17 21.61
C GLY A 789 11.88 8.12 20.36
N SER A 790 12.45 7.99 19.16
CA SER A 790 11.75 7.50 17.96
C SER A 790 11.32 6.03 18.14
N GLY A 791 10.49 5.55 17.22
CA GLY A 791 10.15 4.13 17.12
C GLY A 791 9.64 3.78 15.73
N ALA A 792 8.96 2.64 15.60
CA ALA A 792 8.41 2.21 14.31
C ALA A 792 7.41 3.22 13.72
N TYR A 793 6.63 3.88 14.58
CA TYR A 793 5.61 4.86 14.18
C TYR A 793 6.17 6.29 14.17
N LEU A 794 6.77 6.70 15.29
CA LEU A 794 7.15 8.08 15.58
C LEU A 794 8.55 8.41 15.09
N PHE A 795 8.69 9.57 14.45
CA PHE A 795 9.98 10.19 14.19
C PHE A 795 10.19 11.34 15.17
N ARG A 796 11.15 11.21 16.09
CA ARG A 796 11.50 12.21 17.11
C ARG A 796 13.01 12.52 17.07
N PRO A 797 13.47 13.28 16.07
CA PRO A 797 14.89 13.61 15.94
C PRO A 797 15.34 14.59 17.02
N GLN A 798 16.56 14.41 17.50
CA GLN A 798 17.27 15.33 18.39
C GLN A 798 18.03 16.39 17.57
N GLY A 799 17.27 17.27 16.92
CA GLY A 799 17.81 18.35 16.08
C GLY A 799 18.02 17.96 14.61
N GLU A 800 18.81 18.76 13.91
CA GLU A 800 19.09 18.60 12.48
C GLU A 800 20.05 17.44 12.20
N ALA A 801 19.93 16.82 11.01
CA ALA A 801 20.83 15.75 10.60
C ALA A 801 22.27 16.24 10.37
N ALA A 802 23.24 15.49 10.89
CA ALA A 802 24.67 15.80 10.77
C ALA A 802 25.30 15.09 9.55
N PRO A 803 26.15 15.76 8.74
CA PRO A 803 26.87 15.12 7.64
C PRO A 803 27.80 14.00 8.12
N LEU A 804 27.91 12.92 7.34
CA LEU A 804 28.68 11.74 7.72
C LEU A 804 29.98 11.51 6.92
N VAL A 805 30.04 12.00 5.69
CA VAL A 805 31.09 11.64 4.71
C VAL A 805 32.35 12.49 4.88
N GLN A 806 33.51 11.85 4.89
CA GLN A 806 34.84 12.45 4.89
C GLN A 806 35.50 12.39 3.50
N SER A 807 36.58 13.18 3.33
CA SER A 807 37.47 13.10 2.17
C SER A 807 38.34 11.83 2.21
N GLY A 808 38.56 11.23 1.03
CA GLY A 808 39.41 10.05 0.82
C GLY A 808 38.66 8.73 0.74
N GLY A 809 37.38 8.72 0.37
CA GLY A 809 36.63 7.51 0.03
C GLY A 809 37.01 6.99 -1.36
N LEU A 810 36.93 5.68 -1.59
CA LEU A 810 37.24 5.06 -2.89
C LEU A 810 36.19 5.50 -3.92
N VAL A 811 36.65 5.98 -5.08
CA VAL A 811 35.77 6.32 -6.21
C VAL A 811 36.26 5.57 -7.46
N LEU A 812 35.37 4.78 -8.04
CA LEU A 812 35.58 4.00 -9.25
C LEU A 812 34.67 4.57 -10.34
N VAL A 813 35.24 4.90 -11.50
CA VAL A 813 34.48 5.40 -12.65
C VAL A 813 34.66 4.46 -13.81
N SER A 814 33.57 3.83 -14.26
CA SER A 814 33.53 2.98 -15.44
C SER A 814 32.89 3.74 -16.59
N LYS A 815 33.56 3.78 -17.74
CA LYS A 815 33.03 4.41 -18.95
C LYS A 815 33.06 3.47 -20.14
N GLY A 816 31.90 3.28 -20.75
CA GLY A 816 31.75 2.59 -22.03
C GLY A 816 30.66 3.23 -22.89
N PRO A 817 30.41 2.69 -24.10
CA PRO A 817 29.55 3.32 -25.10
C PRO A 817 28.05 3.29 -24.77
N LEU A 818 27.61 2.41 -23.86
CA LEU A 818 26.21 2.24 -23.48
C LEU A 818 25.91 2.72 -22.05
N VAL A 819 26.86 2.57 -21.13
CA VAL A 819 26.71 2.95 -19.72
C VAL A 819 27.99 3.60 -19.21
N GLU A 820 27.83 4.72 -18.51
CA GLU A 820 28.87 5.28 -17.64
C GLU A 820 28.38 5.24 -16.18
N GLU A 821 29.25 4.84 -15.26
CA GLU A 821 28.93 4.64 -13.84
C GLU A 821 30.01 5.25 -12.93
N VAL A 822 29.57 5.89 -11.84
CA VAL A 822 30.40 6.18 -10.67
C VAL A 822 29.98 5.27 -9.54
N HIS A 823 30.85 4.38 -9.10
CA HIS A 823 30.69 3.58 -7.89
C HIS A 823 31.58 4.18 -6.79
N SER A 824 31.02 4.44 -5.62
CA SER A 824 31.75 5.08 -4.52
C SER A 824 31.53 4.34 -3.22
N VAL A 825 32.64 4.12 -2.51
CA VAL A 825 32.67 3.66 -1.12
C VAL A 825 33.12 4.87 -0.30
N PRO A 826 32.18 5.71 0.17
CA PRO A 826 32.54 6.92 0.88
C PRO A 826 33.30 6.58 2.17
N LYS A 827 34.19 7.47 2.58
CA LYS A 827 34.84 7.37 3.88
C LYS A 827 33.92 8.00 4.93
N PHE A 828 33.77 7.36 6.08
CA PHE A 828 32.91 7.85 7.16
C PHE A 828 33.73 8.10 8.43
N ASN A 829 33.22 8.98 9.31
CA ASN A 829 33.80 9.17 10.65
C ASN A 829 33.71 7.89 11.50
N THR A 830 32.70 7.07 11.22
CA THR A 830 32.36 5.81 11.89
C THR A 830 32.52 4.65 10.90
N LEU A 831 31.97 3.48 11.22
CA LEU A 831 31.76 2.45 10.22
C LEU A 831 30.93 2.97 9.04
N ALA A 832 31.21 2.43 7.85
CA ALA A 832 30.48 2.75 6.63
C ALA A 832 29.04 2.21 6.72
N PRO A 833 28.01 3.06 6.72
CA PRO A 833 26.61 2.64 6.71
C PRO A 833 26.11 2.33 5.29
N LEU A 834 26.83 2.78 4.25
CA LEU A 834 26.39 2.62 2.87
C LEU A 834 27.52 2.58 1.83
N VAL A 835 27.19 2.01 0.68
CA VAL A 835 27.89 2.14 -0.62
C VAL A 835 26.92 2.77 -1.62
N ARG A 836 27.40 3.61 -2.54
CA ARG A 836 26.55 4.27 -3.54
C ARG A 836 27.05 4.06 -4.96
N SER A 837 26.13 4.06 -5.91
CA SER A 837 26.45 4.18 -7.34
C SER A 837 25.54 5.19 -8.03
N ALA A 838 26.04 5.81 -9.09
CA ALA A 838 25.26 6.62 -10.02
C ALA A 838 25.56 6.20 -11.46
N ARG A 839 24.52 6.07 -12.29
CA ARG A 839 24.63 5.58 -13.68
C ARG A 839 23.93 6.52 -14.66
N LEU A 840 24.53 6.68 -15.82
CA LEU A 840 23.91 7.28 -17.00
C LEU A 840 23.93 6.29 -18.16
N TYR A 841 22.82 6.24 -18.89
CA TYR A 841 22.62 5.34 -20.02
C TYR A 841 22.69 6.12 -21.34
N ALA A 842 23.27 5.51 -22.37
CA ALA A 842 23.32 6.06 -23.71
C ALA A 842 21.97 5.96 -24.43
N GLY A 843 21.82 6.72 -25.52
CA GLY A 843 20.62 6.72 -26.36
C GLY A 843 19.66 7.87 -26.06
N LYS A 844 18.44 7.77 -26.61
CA LYS A 844 17.40 8.81 -26.54
C LYS A 844 16.11 8.28 -25.90
N THR A 845 16.23 7.53 -24.82
CA THR A 845 15.12 6.89 -24.08
C THR A 845 14.84 7.64 -22.77
N ILE A 846 13.73 7.30 -22.09
CA ILE A 846 13.44 7.81 -20.73
C ILE A 846 14.56 7.43 -19.74
N GLN A 847 15.12 6.23 -19.89
CA GLN A 847 16.27 5.77 -19.11
C GLN A 847 17.50 6.66 -19.31
N ALA A 848 17.81 7.06 -20.57
CA ALA A 848 18.92 7.96 -20.87
C ALA A 848 18.68 9.41 -20.41
N ALA A 849 17.41 9.81 -20.31
CA ALA A 849 16.98 11.11 -19.77
C ALA A 849 17.03 11.18 -18.24
N SER A 850 17.16 10.03 -17.57
CA SER A 850 17.16 9.92 -16.11
C SER A 850 18.55 9.58 -15.57
N ALA A 851 18.87 10.05 -14.37
CA ALA A 851 20.04 9.63 -13.61
C ALA A 851 19.62 8.56 -12.60
N GLU A 852 20.22 7.38 -12.66
CA GLU A 852 19.96 6.32 -11.68
C GLU A 852 20.94 6.46 -10.51
N PHE A 853 20.41 6.49 -9.29
CA PHE A 853 21.17 6.44 -8.05
C PHE A 853 20.77 5.22 -7.25
N GLU A 854 21.75 4.47 -6.76
CA GLU A 854 21.54 3.28 -5.94
C GLU A 854 22.34 3.43 -4.64
N TYR A 855 21.66 3.18 -3.51
CA TYR A 855 22.25 3.22 -2.18
C TYR A 855 22.08 1.85 -1.55
N TYR A 856 23.20 1.16 -1.35
CA TYR A 856 23.23 -0.06 -0.55
C TYR A 856 23.46 0.34 0.91
N VAL A 857 22.46 0.16 1.77
CA VAL A 857 22.52 0.55 3.18
C VAL A 857 22.56 -0.69 4.06
N ASP A 858 23.49 -0.74 5.01
CA ASP A 858 23.60 -1.84 5.99
C ASP A 858 23.66 -1.28 7.42
N PHE A 859 22.61 -1.58 8.18
CA PHE A 859 22.42 -1.22 9.59
C PHE A 859 22.43 -2.45 10.52
N ALA A 860 22.99 -3.59 10.10
CA ALA A 860 23.00 -4.81 10.90
C ALA A 860 23.79 -4.70 12.22
N ARG A 861 24.53 -3.59 12.43
CA ARG A 861 25.38 -3.37 13.60
C ARG A 861 24.73 -2.41 14.59
N ASN A 862 24.84 -2.73 15.88
CA ASN A 862 24.27 -1.96 17.00
C ASN A 862 24.75 -0.50 17.10
N GLU A 863 25.82 -0.14 16.40
CA GLU A 863 26.39 1.21 16.33
C GLU A 863 25.43 2.21 15.67
N PHE A 864 24.47 1.72 14.88
CA PHE A 864 23.44 2.52 14.21
C PHE A 864 22.11 2.53 14.98
N ASN A 865 22.08 2.03 16.22
CA ASN A 865 20.89 2.16 17.07
C ASN A 865 20.57 3.64 17.33
N ASP A 866 19.28 3.98 17.37
CA ASP A 866 18.78 5.35 17.55
C ASP A 866 19.35 6.35 16.52
N ARG A 867 19.51 5.89 15.27
CA ARG A 867 19.97 6.70 14.14
C ARG A 867 19.07 6.51 12.92
N GLU A 868 18.93 7.57 12.14
CA GLU A 868 18.16 7.56 10.89
C GLU A 868 18.98 8.23 9.78
N LEU A 869 19.29 7.48 8.72
CA LEU A 869 20.09 7.94 7.59
C LEU A 869 19.23 8.70 6.58
N ILE A 870 19.76 9.80 6.05
CA ILE A 870 19.16 10.53 4.94
C ILE A 870 20.17 10.79 3.82
N THR A 871 19.64 10.85 2.60
CA THR A 871 20.30 11.51 1.48
C THR A 871 19.61 12.84 1.24
N ARG A 872 20.37 13.93 1.26
CA ARG A 872 19.89 15.31 1.05
C ARG A 872 20.46 15.83 -0.27
N PHE A 873 19.60 16.41 -1.10
CA PHE A 873 19.99 17.11 -2.32
C PHE A 873 19.82 18.63 -2.14
N LYS A 874 20.88 19.39 -2.38
CA LYS A 874 20.88 20.86 -2.30
C LYS A 874 20.93 21.43 -3.72
N THR A 875 20.03 22.36 -4.03
CA THR A 875 19.92 22.98 -5.36
C THR A 875 19.82 24.50 -5.23
N ASP A 876 20.04 25.23 -6.32
CA ASP A 876 19.82 26.68 -6.41
C ASP A 876 18.35 27.06 -6.62
N LEU A 877 17.42 26.09 -6.57
CA LEU A 877 16.00 26.34 -6.85
C LEU A 877 15.35 27.09 -5.68
N ASN A 878 14.95 28.33 -5.92
CA ASN A 878 14.07 29.05 -5.00
C ASN A 878 12.64 28.50 -5.08
N ASN A 879 12.34 27.58 -4.16
CA ASN A 879 11.06 26.90 -4.06
C ASN A 879 10.06 27.62 -3.13
N LYS A 880 10.43 28.75 -2.50
CA LYS A 880 9.58 29.47 -1.52
C LYS A 880 9.00 28.58 -0.41
N ARG A 881 9.75 27.55 0.05
CA ARG A 881 9.32 26.51 1.00
C ARG A 881 8.22 25.57 0.50
N ILE A 882 7.96 25.57 -0.80
CA ILE A 882 6.98 24.70 -1.45
C ILE A 882 7.72 23.52 -2.07
N PHE A 883 7.18 22.34 -1.88
CA PHE A 883 7.61 21.13 -2.58
C PHE A 883 6.39 20.27 -2.86
N TYR A 884 6.57 19.18 -3.58
CA TYR A 884 5.48 18.31 -3.96
C TYR A 884 5.86 16.88 -3.65
N THR A 885 4.91 16.11 -3.13
CA THR A 885 5.05 14.67 -2.91
C THR A 885 3.88 13.95 -3.52
N ASP A 886 4.10 12.73 -4.01
CA ASP A 886 3.02 11.90 -4.47
C ASP A 886 2.20 11.31 -3.31
N LEU A 887 0.99 10.89 -3.64
CA LEU A 887 0.09 10.15 -2.78
C LEU A 887 -0.25 8.84 -3.50
N ASN A 888 0.26 7.75 -2.93
CA ASN A 888 0.04 6.37 -3.38
C ASN A 888 0.44 6.12 -4.85
N GLY A 889 1.38 6.87 -5.41
CA GLY A 889 1.75 6.79 -6.84
C GLY A 889 0.66 7.23 -7.82
N PHE A 890 -0.42 7.85 -7.34
CA PHE A 890 -1.56 8.23 -8.17
C PHE A 890 -1.57 9.72 -8.53
N GLN A 891 -1.37 10.59 -7.53
CA GLN A 891 -1.46 12.04 -7.66
C GLN A 891 -0.32 12.72 -6.92
N THR A 892 -0.01 13.98 -7.26
CA THR A 892 0.97 14.79 -6.52
C THR A 892 0.30 15.93 -5.77
N MET A 893 0.68 16.12 -4.52
CA MET A 893 0.13 17.17 -3.65
C MET A 893 1.18 18.23 -3.35
N ARG A 894 0.74 19.49 -3.33
CA ARG A 894 1.54 20.64 -2.89
C ARG A 894 1.76 20.57 -1.37
N ARG A 895 3.02 20.60 -0.95
CA ARG A 895 3.48 20.70 0.44
C ARG A 895 4.08 22.07 0.72
N GLU A 896 4.04 22.48 1.97
CA GLU A 896 4.67 23.71 2.43
C GLU A 896 5.30 23.49 3.79
N THR A 897 6.55 23.91 3.94
CA THR A 897 7.28 23.75 5.20
C THR A 897 6.91 24.87 6.17
N TYR A 898 6.28 24.51 7.29
CA TYR A 898 5.82 25.44 8.32
C TYR A 898 6.80 25.49 9.49
N SER A 899 7.29 26.68 9.83
CA SER A 899 8.18 26.88 10.99
C SER A 899 7.48 26.77 12.35
N LYS A 900 6.14 26.81 12.36
CA LYS A 900 5.32 26.57 13.56
C LYS A 900 5.11 25.08 13.86
N ILE A 901 5.44 24.21 12.92
CA ILE A 901 5.37 22.75 13.05
C ILE A 901 6.80 22.24 13.24
N PRO A 902 7.07 21.31 14.18
CA PRO A 902 8.40 20.77 14.39
C PRO A 902 8.90 19.98 13.16
N LEU A 903 10.19 19.66 13.14
CA LEU A 903 10.87 19.03 11.99
C LEU A 903 10.13 17.79 11.48
N GLN A 904 9.79 16.87 12.38
CA GLN A 904 9.11 15.61 12.07
C GLN A 904 7.69 15.79 11.50
N GLY A 905 7.03 16.92 11.78
CA GLY A 905 5.71 17.24 11.22
C GLY A 905 5.78 17.83 9.80
N ASN A 906 6.97 18.15 9.32
CA ASN A 906 7.22 18.60 7.94
C ASN A 906 7.72 17.45 7.03
N TYR A 907 7.79 16.21 7.55
CA TYR A 907 8.00 15.00 6.75
C TYR A 907 6.67 14.48 6.23
N TYR A 908 6.65 14.10 4.96
CA TYR A 908 5.49 13.57 4.25
C TYR A 908 5.85 12.22 3.61
N PRO A 909 4.85 11.37 3.31
CA PRO A 909 5.10 10.16 2.55
C PRO A 909 5.55 10.51 1.12
N MET A 910 6.48 9.71 0.61
CA MET A 910 6.93 9.66 -0.78
C MET A 910 6.83 8.22 -1.27
N PRO A 911 5.64 7.75 -1.67
CA PRO A 911 5.47 6.40 -2.19
C PRO A 911 6.22 6.14 -3.49
N SER A 912 6.43 7.17 -4.31
CA SER A 912 7.13 7.04 -5.60
C SER A 912 7.85 8.30 -6.10
N LEU A 913 7.43 9.51 -5.74
CA LEU A 913 7.89 10.76 -6.35
C LEU A 913 7.82 11.95 -5.37
N ALA A 914 8.91 12.71 -5.31
CA ALA A 914 8.90 14.06 -4.76
C ALA A 914 9.64 15.04 -5.67
N PHE A 915 9.23 16.31 -5.71
CA PHE A 915 9.92 17.31 -6.51
C PHE A 915 9.87 18.73 -5.94
N LEU A 916 10.88 19.51 -6.33
CA LEU A 916 10.96 20.96 -6.16
C LEU A 916 10.71 21.62 -7.52
N GLN A 917 9.92 22.69 -7.55
CA GLN A 917 9.70 23.45 -8.78
C GLN A 917 9.71 24.95 -8.47
N CYS A 918 10.46 25.71 -9.26
CA CYS A 918 10.47 27.17 -9.18
C CYS A 918 9.42 27.78 -10.12
N PRO A 919 8.99 29.03 -9.89
CA PRO A 919 8.04 29.72 -10.77
C PRO A 919 8.52 29.84 -12.23
N GLY A 920 9.83 29.85 -12.46
CA GLY A 920 10.44 29.88 -13.79
C GLY A 920 10.42 28.54 -14.53
N GLY A 921 9.76 27.51 -13.99
CA GLY A 921 9.57 26.21 -14.65
C GLY A 921 10.71 25.20 -14.45
N ARG A 922 11.85 25.58 -13.87
CA ARG A 922 12.91 24.60 -13.51
C ARG A 922 12.41 23.69 -12.39
N ARG A 923 12.63 22.38 -12.56
CA ARG A 923 12.19 21.33 -11.64
C ARG A 923 13.35 20.37 -11.34
N PHE A 924 13.44 19.95 -10.08
CA PHE A 924 14.26 18.82 -9.64
C PHE A 924 13.33 17.76 -9.06
N SER A 925 13.35 16.56 -9.63
CA SER A 925 12.47 15.44 -9.25
C SER A 925 13.29 14.25 -8.78
N ILE A 926 12.83 13.59 -7.73
CA ILE A 926 13.34 12.31 -7.26
C ILE A 926 12.22 11.29 -7.41
N HIS A 927 12.50 10.21 -8.14
CA HIS A 927 11.66 9.03 -8.18
C HIS A 927 12.29 7.95 -7.30
N SER A 928 11.47 7.19 -6.58
CA SER A 928 11.90 6.10 -5.71
C SER A 928 11.31 4.77 -6.17
N ARG A 929 12.07 3.68 -6.03
CA ARG A 929 11.61 2.31 -6.28
C ARG A 929 10.82 1.72 -5.10
N GLN A 930 10.73 2.45 -3.99
CA GLN A 930 10.07 2.04 -2.75
C GLN A 930 9.49 3.23 -2.01
N ALA A 931 8.48 3.00 -1.16
CA ALA A 931 7.96 4.05 -0.29
C ALA A 931 9.01 4.50 0.74
N LEU A 932 9.14 5.81 0.91
CA LEU A 932 10.03 6.46 1.88
C LEU A 932 9.35 7.73 2.44
N GLY A 933 9.98 8.37 3.43
CA GLY A 933 9.63 9.72 3.89
C GLY A 933 10.49 10.80 3.24
N VAL A 934 9.92 11.98 3.01
CA VAL A 934 10.62 13.13 2.39
C VAL A 934 10.23 14.46 3.03
N ALA A 935 11.14 15.42 3.02
CA ALA A 935 10.89 16.80 3.43
C ALA A 935 11.76 17.80 2.66
N SER A 936 11.34 19.07 2.62
CA SER A 936 12.14 20.20 2.14
C SER A 936 12.32 21.23 3.27
N LEU A 937 13.33 21.03 4.12
CA LEU A 937 13.45 21.75 5.39
C LEU A 937 14.15 23.12 5.28
N HIS A 938 15.15 23.25 4.41
CA HIS A 938 16.00 24.43 4.35
C HIS A 938 15.53 25.44 3.29
N LYS A 939 15.71 26.73 3.59
CA LYS A 939 15.62 27.80 2.58
C LYS A 939 16.90 27.81 1.75
N VAL A 940 16.80 28.20 0.48
CA VAL A 940 17.96 28.78 -0.22
C VAL A 940 18.37 30.03 0.56
N THR A 941 19.53 29.98 1.22
CA THR A 941 20.21 31.16 1.72
C THR A 941 20.72 31.91 0.50
N GLY A 942 20.04 33.00 0.16
CA GLY A 942 20.44 33.90 -0.92
C GLY A 942 21.62 34.78 -0.52
#